data_AF-A0A168GZU7-F1
#
_entry.id   AF-A0A168GZU7-F1
#
_cell.length_a   1.000
_cell.length_b   1.000
_cell.length_c   1.000
_cell.angle_alpha   90.00
_cell.angle_beta   90.00
_cell.angle_gamma   90.00
#
_symmetry.space_group_name_H-M   'P 1'
#
loop_
_entity.id
_entity.type
_entity.pdbx_description
1 polymer ?
#
loop_
_entity_poly.entity_id
_entity_poly.type
_entity_poly.pdbx_seq_one_letter_code
_entity_poly.pdbx_strand_id
1 'polypeptide(L)'
;MSLTYTKNDINACLGHKRIVYIGDSIMREQYYAMTHFLKKPAAKMPDAIHEDQSFYAKEQDISIEIWWDPYLNTTKTLDLLQGKVQGQKPSLLIMGSGVWYMRRTGNDYLHLWKAAVDRIFDAALKQRIADKIMLSPVEIVEYPLLIPERKATLKFDKITIMNNYLRERISLLGRPVTPMVVPFVWNEIVTSSKNQTKDGLHFMEPVTKAQAQLALNYRCNSEHVKTPSFPIDTTCCYTYPSPRWYQTLVFGFFLCVVPLGFYVFYASNNSGDTLTALFVFGLAVVYMYLGDRSQLFAKMFKQFDASTFALLIGLMVVLGAVTLKSTHNSSSEKNNDAGFLNRDQTDEWKGWMQLVILIYHFVGASRIAGIYNPVRVLVAAYLFQTGYGHFFFFYKKADFGIARILSVMVRLNLLTCVLAYSMKTDYLFYYFSPLVSFWFIVIWITMRIMPAYNKKPWFMLSKMLVMAVLTGFIIHYPGVLEFCFDCLDALFRIQWNVTEWRFRLSLDAWIVYVGMLCAYVTIQLSEYKISTNYPRFWFLAKLACLILAVLGMIGFFVFELTQSKASYTAYHPYMSWVPILSFVVLRNYTRRGRNTYSRFFAFIGKISLETFIGQFHMWLAADTRGLLVILPNASWVIKSALGWWINLLVSSVVFVFVCYHLSQATGALTKWICSGAQQQQKDKAAAAGATTTTSTSANSHTTAPDADSVPLLPTSTHKSSSDGDSSTSTLLMDEENTTTKGPAQLQVERASEESAIDMDQVWDESLYGSSSRKTSWFKSVCVSITSNYWIKSVICLTVMGIINRFCVAS
;
A
#
# COMPACT_ATOMS: atom_id res chain seq x y z
N MET A 1 -14.11 5.31 11.02
CA MET A 1 -14.89 5.95 9.93
C MET A 1 -16.25 5.27 9.87
N SER A 2 -17.34 6.03 9.99
CA SER A 2 -18.72 5.53 9.95
C SER A 2 -19.32 5.71 8.55
N LEU A 3 -20.28 4.85 8.18
CA LEU A 3 -21.09 5.03 6.98
C LEU A 3 -22.05 6.21 7.20
N THR A 4 -22.34 6.96 6.14
CA THR A 4 -23.46 7.90 6.13
C THR A 4 -24.67 7.19 5.54
N TYR A 5 -25.76 7.09 6.28
CA TYR A 5 -26.94 6.34 5.86
C TYR A 5 -27.93 7.27 5.13
N THR A 6 -28.32 6.89 3.92
CA THR A 6 -29.44 7.52 3.21
C THR A 6 -30.76 6.85 3.63
N LYS A 7 -31.88 7.51 3.29
CA LYS A 7 -33.24 6.98 3.47
C LYS A 7 -33.43 5.59 2.85
N ASN A 8 -32.76 5.31 1.72
CA ASN A 8 -32.83 4.01 1.04
C ASN A 8 -32.08 2.92 1.81
N ASP A 9 -30.90 3.23 2.36
CA ASP A 9 -30.09 2.28 3.13
C ASP A 9 -30.78 1.91 4.46
N ILE A 10 -31.45 2.90 5.09
CA ILE A 10 -32.24 2.69 6.30
C ILE A 10 -33.47 1.82 5.99
N ASN A 11 -34.19 2.12 4.91
CA ASN A 11 -35.31 1.29 4.45
C ASN A 11 -34.89 -0.16 4.19
N ALA A 12 -33.78 -0.37 3.49
CA ALA A 12 -33.29 -1.69 3.16
C ALA A 12 -32.70 -2.46 4.37
N CYS A 13 -32.29 -1.77 5.44
CA CYS A 13 -31.81 -2.40 6.69
C CYS A 13 -32.95 -2.74 7.66
N LEU A 14 -33.85 -1.77 7.86
CA LEU A 14 -34.91 -1.87 8.86
C LEU A 14 -36.17 -2.47 8.25
N GLY A 15 -36.65 -1.95 7.11
CA GLY A 15 -37.97 -2.28 6.57
C GLY A 15 -39.06 -2.02 7.61
N HIS A 16 -40.00 -2.96 7.73
CA HIS A 16 -41.11 -2.96 8.69
C HIS A 16 -40.70 -3.12 10.17
N LYS A 17 -39.55 -2.59 10.60
CA LYS A 17 -38.98 -2.72 11.96
C LYS A 17 -39.01 -1.39 12.70
N ARG A 18 -39.27 -1.46 14.02
CA ARG A 18 -39.25 -0.29 14.91
C ARG A 18 -37.91 0.02 15.59
N ILE A 19 -37.65 1.30 15.84
CA ILE A 19 -36.62 1.82 16.76
C ILE A 19 -37.32 2.35 18.01
N VAL A 20 -36.79 2.08 19.20
CA VAL A 20 -37.31 2.63 20.47
C VAL A 20 -36.19 3.32 21.24
N TYR A 21 -36.43 4.59 21.59
CA TYR A 21 -35.66 5.34 22.58
C TYR A 21 -36.37 5.28 23.94
N ILE A 22 -35.64 5.20 25.05
CA ILE A 22 -36.17 5.31 26.41
C ILE A 22 -35.24 6.18 27.25
N GLY A 23 -35.77 7.22 27.90
CA GLY A 23 -34.97 8.01 28.84
C GLY A 23 -35.48 9.44 29.07
N ASP A 24 -34.54 10.36 29.21
CA ASP A 24 -34.79 11.79 29.45
C ASP A 24 -34.68 12.65 28.17
N SER A 25 -34.55 13.97 28.34
CA SER A 25 -34.54 14.94 27.25
C SER A 25 -33.37 14.77 26.28
N ILE A 26 -32.26 14.15 26.68
CA ILE A 26 -31.13 13.85 25.77
C ILE A 26 -31.56 12.76 24.77
N MET A 27 -32.24 11.71 25.25
CA MET A 27 -32.79 10.66 24.38
C MET A 27 -33.87 11.20 23.45
N ARG A 28 -34.70 12.15 23.91
CA ARG A 28 -35.69 12.84 23.08
C ARG A 28 -35.06 13.69 21.96
N GLU A 29 -33.93 14.35 22.22
CA GLU A 29 -33.21 15.10 21.18
C GLU A 29 -32.50 14.18 20.16
N GLN A 30 -32.00 13.01 20.60
CA GLN A 30 -31.51 11.98 19.67
C GLN A 30 -32.64 11.34 18.84
N TYR A 31 -33.81 11.11 19.45
CA TYR A 31 -35.03 10.65 18.75
C TYR A 31 -35.41 11.60 17.61
N TYR A 32 -35.50 12.91 17.87
CA TYR A 32 -35.78 13.89 16.81
C TYR A 32 -34.74 13.80 15.68
N ALA A 33 -33.44 13.76 16.02
CA ALA A 33 -32.36 13.64 15.03
C ALA A 33 -32.41 12.33 14.21
N MET A 34 -32.95 11.23 14.77
CA MET A 34 -33.20 9.99 14.03
C MET A 34 -34.35 10.14 13.02
N THR A 35 -35.45 10.81 13.39
CA THR A 35 -36.58 11.05 12.45
C THR A 35 -36.15 11.85 11.20
N HIS A 36 -35.17 12.76 11.36
CA HIS A 36 -34.63 13.61 10.30
C HIS A 36 -33.90 12.84 9.17
N PHE A 37 -33.65 11.53 9.31
CA PHE A 37 -33.13 10.69 8.23
C PHE A 37 -34.22 10.15 7.30
N LEU A 38 -35.47 10.07 7.75
CA LEU A 38 -36.59 9.50 6.98
C LEU A 38 -37.51 10.58 6.38
N LYS A 39 -37.59 11.76 7.01
CA LYS A 39 -38.39 12.90 6.53
C LYS A 39 -37.74 14.23 6.92
N LYS A 40 -38.16 15.33 6.28
CA LYS A 40 -37.93 16.69 6.82
C LYS A 40 -38.48 16.78 8.25
N PRO A 41 -37.91 17.65 9.12
CA PRO A 41 -38.21 17.66 10.55
C PRO A 41 -39.69 17.58 10.89
N ALA A 42 -40.04 16.69 11.82
CA ALA A 42 -41.28 16.85 12.56
C ALA A 42 -41.19 18.18 13.35
N ALA A 43 -42.27 18.96 13.39
CA ALA A 43 -42.31 20.11 14.28
C ALA A 43 -42.18 19.61 15.72
N LYS A 44 -41.26 20.20 16.50
CA LYS A 44 -41.19 19.92 17.95
C LYS A 44 -42.49 20.40 18.56
N MET A 45 -43.37 19.48 18.96
CA MET A 45 -44.64 19.82 19.57
C MET A 45 -44.36 20.49 20.94
N PRO A 46 -44.76 21.77 21.15
CA PRO A 46 -44.32 22.54 22.31
C PRO A 46 -44.76 21.94 23.65
N ASP A 47 -45.91 21.27 23.66
CA ASP A 47 -46.58 20.79 24.87
C ASP A 47 -46.11 19.37 25.27
N ALA A 48 -45.61 18.60 24.30
CA ALA A 48 -45.26 17.17 24.41
C ALA A 48 -43.88 16.88 25.04
N ILE A 49 -43.42 17.69 25.99
CA ILE A 49 -42.00 17.68 26.43
C ILE A 49 -41.67 16.47 27.32
N HIS A 50 -42.60 16.00 28.16
CA HIS A 50 -42.37 14.97 29.20
C HIS A 50 -43.32 13.77 29.05
N GLU A 51 -43.57 13.34 27.81
CA GLU A 51 -44.47 12.24 27.47
C GLU A 51 -43.90 11.33 26.38
N ASP A 52 -44.51 10.15 26.22
CA ASP A 52 -44.19 9.22 25.15
C ASP A 52 -44.62 9.79 23.79
N GLN A 53 -43.74 9.73 22.80
CA GLN A 53 -44.04 10.13 21.42
C GLN A 53 -43.72 9.01 20.43
N SER A 54 -44.35 9.06 19.26
CA SER A 54 -44.00 8.19 18.13
C SER A 54 -44.05 8.93 16.80
N PHE A 55 -43.22 8.47 15.86
CA PHE A 55 -43.12 8.93 14.49
C PHE A 55 -43.17 7.71 13.57
N TYR A 56 -44.04 7.76 12.56
CA TYR A 56 -44.23 6.66 11.61
C TYR A 56 -43.93 7.10 10.17
N ALA A 57 -42.89 6.51 9.59
CA ALA A 57 -42.46 6.74 8.22
C ALA A 57 -43.23 5.81 7.26
N LYS A 58 -44.48 6.18 6.93
CA LYS A 58 -45.41 5.39 6.10
C LYS A 58 -44.83 4.87 4.76
N GLU A 59 -43.86 5.56 4.17
CA GLU A 59 -43.20 5.14 2.93
C GLU A 59 -42.17 4.00 3.11
N GLN A 60 -41.74 3.73 4.35
CA GLN A 60 -40.73 2.73 4.71
C GLN A 60 -41.25 1.66 5.70
N ASP A 61 -42.47 1.85 6.22
CA ASP A 61 -43.07 1.03 7.30
C ASP A 61 -42.24 1.02 8.61
N ILE A 62 -41.42 2.07 8.83
CA ILE A 62 -40.60 2.23 10.04
C ILE A 62 -41.36 3.08 11.06
N SER A 63 -41.51 2.57 12.28
CA SER A 63 -41.82 3.42 13.44
C SER A 63 -40.55 3.74 14.26
N ILE A 64 -40.51 4.95 14.79
CA ILE A 64 -39.53 5.41 15.77
C ILE A 64 -40.34 5.88 16.98
N GLU A 65 -40.01 5.38 18.17
CA GLU A 65 -40.67 5.73 19.43
C GLU A 65 -39.68 6.40 20.39
N ILE A 66 -40.15 7.31 21.24
CA ILE A 66 -39.46 7.75 22.46
C ILE A 66 -40.40 7.52 23.64
N TRP A 67 -39.93 6.80 24.66
CA TRP A 67 -40.64 6.61 25.91
C TRP A 67 -40.01 7.49 26.99
N TRP A 68 -40.83 8.28 27.69
CA TRP A 68 -40.36 9.22 28.71
C TRP A 68 -40.21 8.52 30.06
N ASP A 69 -39.01 7.97 30.28
CA ASP A 69 -38.67 7.24 31.49
C ASP A 69 -37.24 7.57 31.96
N PRO A 70 -37.03 8.77 32.56
CA PRO A 70 -35.72 9.24 32.99
C PRO A 70 -35.05 8.37 34.08
N TYR A 71 -35.81 7.47 34.73
CA TYR A 71 -35.34 6.58 35.79
C TYR A 71 -35.32 5.10 35.38
N LEU A 72 -35.75 4.78 34.16
CA LEU A 72 -35.80 3.43 33.58
C LEU A 72 -36.56 2.44 34.51
N ASN A 73 -37.67 2.91 35.09
CA ASN A 73 -38.43 2.22 36.12
C ASN A 73 -39.96 2.22 35.94
N THR A 74 -40.49 2.76 34.84
CA THR A 74 -41.92 2.60 34.51
C THR A 74 -42.25 1.13 34.23
N THR A 75 -43.49 0.71 34.49
CA THR A 75 -43.96 -0.66 34.21
C THR A 75 -43.68 -1.08 32.76
N LYS A 76 -43.88 -0.15 31.81
CA LYS A 76 -43.63 -0.33 30.37
C LYS A 76 -42.16 -0.68 30.06
N THR A 77 -41.21 0.04 30.67
CA THR A 77 -39.77 -0.26 30.56
C THR A 77 -39.41 -1.56 31.29
N LEU A 78 -39.94 -1.79 32.49
CA LEU A 78 -39.65 -2.97 33.28
C LEU A 78 -40.14 -4.27 32.62
N ASP A 79 -41.34 -4.27 32.03
CA ASP A 79 -41.86 -5.43 31.29
C ASP A 79 -41.08 -5.68 29.98
N LEU A 80 -40.55 -4.63 29.32
CA LEU A 80 -39.63 -4.80 28.19
C LEU A 80 -38.32 -5.48 28.63
N LEU A 81 -37.69 -4.99 29.70
CA LEU A 81 -36.45 -5.57 30.24
C LEU A 81 -36.66 -7.00 30.78
N GLN A 82 -37.84 -7.30 31.32
CA GLN A 82 -38.22 -8.65 31.75
C GLN A 82 -38.65 -9.58 30.58
N GLY A 83 -38.67 -9.08 29.34
CA GLY A 83 -39.01 -9.87 28.14
C GLY A 83 -40.50 -10.17 27.96
N LYS A 84 -41.38 -9.54 28.75
CA LYS A 84 -42.83 -9.77 28.79
C LYS A 84 -43.64 -9.07 27.70
N VAL A 85 -43.05 -8.10 27.00
CA VAL A 85 -43.75 -7.31 25.97
C VAL A 85 -44.28 -8.20 24.84
N GLN A 86 -45.60 -8.21 24.68
CA GLN A 86 -46.27 -8.83 23.55
C GLN A 86 -46.18 -7.91 22.33
N GLY A 87 -45.80 -8.46 21.17
CA GLY A 87 -45.66 -7.73 19.91
C GLY A 87 -44.25 -7.80 19.31
N GLN A 88 -44.04 -7.07 18.20
CA GLN A 88 -42.75 -7.03 17.50
C GLN A 88 -41.68 -6.36 18.38
N LYS A 89 -40.54 -7.03 18.57
CA LYS A 89 -39.43 -6.52 19.40
C LYS A 89 -38.67 -5.41 18.67
N PRO A 90 -38.11 -4.40 19.36
CA PRO A 90 -37.34 -3.34 18.71
C PRO A 90 -36.13 -3.88 17.94
N SER A 91 -35.94 -3.38 16.72
CA SER A 91 -34.73 -3.64 15.95
C SER A 91 -33.52 -2.95 16.59
N LEU A 92 -33.73 -1.75 17.14
CA LEU A 92 -32.73 -1.03 17.90
C LEU A 92 -33.40 -0.40 19.13
N LEU A 93 -32.91 -0.75 20.31
CA LEU A 93 -33.33 -0.19 21.59
C LEU A 93 -32.23 0.72 22.13
N ILE A 94 -32.52 2.00 22.26
CA ILE A 94 -31.59 3.04 22.73
C ILE A 94 -32.08 3.53 24.09
N MET A 95 -31.22 3.51 25.11
CA MET A 95 -31.61 3.86 26.48
C MET A 95 -30.63 4.86 27.10
N GLY A 96 -31.12 5.80 27.90
CA GLY A 96 -30.28 6.80 28.57
C GLY A 96 -30.86 7.30 29.88
N SER A 97 -30.02 7.38 30.92
CA SER A 97 -30.39 7.91 32.23
C SER A 97 -29.15 8.35 33.01
N GLY A 98 -29.34 9.30 33.94
CA GLY A 98 -28.33 9.70 34.94
C GLY A 98 -28.49 11.15 35.40
N VAL A 99 -28.86 12.04 34.48
CA VAL A 99 -29.08 13.48 34.75
C VAL A 99 -30.16 13.69 35.82
N TRP A 100 -31.27 12.95 35.69
CA TRP A 100 -32.38 13.04 36.64
C TRP A 100 -32.03 12.50 38.03
N TYR A 101 -31.33 11.37 38.13
CA TYR A 101 -30.82 10.86 39.41
C TYR A 101 -29.93 11.88 40.12
N MET A 102 -28.89 12.39 39.43
CA MET A 102 -27.98 13.41 40.00
C MET A 102 -28.71 14.67 40.48
N ARG A 103 -29.79 15.06 39.81
CA ARG A 103 -30.58 16.27 40.10
C ARG A 103 -31.68 16.08 41.14
N ARG A 104 -32.23 14.86 41.32
CA ARG A 104 -33.46 14.62 42.08
C ARG A 104 -33.30 13.72 43.30
N THR A 105 -32.30 12.83 43.34
CA THR A 105 -32.16 11.83 44.43
C THR A 105 -30.87 12.04 45.25
N GLY A 106 -30.41 13.29 45.37
CA GLY A 106 -29.37 13.72 46.30
C GLY A 106 -28.07 12.89 46.28
N ASN A 107 -27.84 12.16 47.37
CA ASN A 107 -26.67 11.31 47.59
C ASN A 107 -26.89 9.88 47.08
N ASP A 108 -28.12 9.38 47.11
CA ASP A 108 -28.49 8.03 46.64
C ASP A 108 -28.47 7.86 45.12
N TYR A 109 -28.22 8.96 44.39
CA TYR A 109 -28.17 9.01 42.93
C TYR A 109 -27.38 7.86 42.30
N LEU A 110 -26.21 7.51 42.87
CA LEU A 110 -25.36 6.46 42.33
C LEU A 110 -25.96 5.07 42.57
N HIS A 111 -26.45 4.79 43.78
CA HIS A 111 -27.04 3.50 44.13
C HIS A 111 -28.29 3.21 43.30
N LEU A 112 -29.22 4.17 43.24
CA LEU A 112 -30.49 4.02 42.53
C LEU A 112 -30.29 3.93 41.01
N TRP A 113 -29.36 4.71 40.44
CA TRP A 113 -29.01 4.63 39.02
C TRP A 113 -28.28 3.34 38.66
N LYS A 114 -27.36 2.84 39.51
CA LYS A 114 -26.73 1.52 39.32
C LYS A 114 -27.79 0.43 39.23
N ALA A 115 -28.70 0.38 40.21
CA ALA A 115 -29.81 -0.58 40.23
C ALA A 115 -30.75 -0.46 39.02
N ALA A 116 -30.84 0.69 38.35
CA ALA A 116 -31.58 0.86 37.10
C ALA A 116 -30.80 0.35 35.87
N VAL A 117 -29.52 0.69 35.78
CA VAL A 117 -28.63 0.28 34.70
C VAL A 117 -28.32 -1.23 34.74
N ASP A 118 -28.17 -1.82 35.91
CA ASP A 118 -27.93 -3.26 36.07
C ASP A 118 -29.09 -4.11 35.53
N ARG A 119 -30.34 -3.63 35.63
CA ARG A 119 -31.49 -4.29 34.98
C ARG A 119 -31.34 -4.37 33.46
N ILE A 120 -30.67 -3.40 32.82
CA ILE A 120 -30.38 -3.44 31.38
C ILE A 120 -29.32 -4.49 31.07
N PHE A 121 -28.22 -4.53 31.84
CA PHE A 121 -27.17 -5.53 31.64
C PHE A 121 -27.70 -6.96 31.89
N ASP A 122 -28.52 -7.15 32.92
CA ASP A 122 -29.20 -8.42 33.19
C ASP A 122 -30.18 -8.82 32.09
N ALA A 123 -30.98 -7.86 31.57
CA ALA A 123 -31.88 -8.12 30.45
C ALA A 123 -31.10 -8.48 29.18
N ALA A 124 -30.00 -7.78 28.88
CA ALA A 124 -29.15 -8.10 27.74
C ALA A 124 -28.52 -9.50 27.86
N LEU A 125 -28.11 -9.91 29.06
CA LEU A 125 -27.59 -11.25 29.34
C LEU A 125 -28.65 -12.35 29.23
N LYS A 126 -29.84 -12.13 29.81
CA LYS A 126 -30.82 -13.20 30.09
C LYS A 126 -31.97 -13.28 29.07
N GLN A 127 -32.24 -12.20 28.35
CA GLN A 127 -33.44 -12.04 27.52
C GLN A 127 -33.09 -11.58 26.10
N ARG A 128 -33.90 -11.99 25.12
CA ARG A 128 -33.91 -11.37 23.78
C ARG A 128 -34.97 -10.29 23.75
N ILE A 129 -34.61 -9.05 24.12
CA ILE A 129 -35.56 -7.92 24.23
C ILE A 129 -35.61 -7.05 22.97
N ALA A 130 -34.53 -7.05 22.18
CA ALA A 130 -34.37 -6.34 20.92
C ALA A 130 -33.50 -7.17 19.96
N ASP A 131 -33.22 -6.69 18.76
CA ASP A 131 -32.09 -7.23 17.96
C ASP A 131 -30.74 -6.68 18.47
N LYS A 132 -30.66 -5.39 18.83
CA LYS A 132 -29.50 -4.79 19.51
C LYS A 132 -29.89 -3.68 20.51
N ILE A 133 -29.07 -3.50 21.55
CA ILE A 133 -29.19 -2.48 22.60
C ILE A 133 -28.04 -1.47 22.50
N MET A 134 -28.33 -0.19 22.69
CA MET A 134 -27.35 0.87 22.86
C MET A 134 -27.68 1.68 24.12
N LEU A 135 -26.93 1.49 25.19
CA LEU A 135 -27.07 2.25 26.43
C LEU A 135 -26.15 3.46 26.38
N SER A 136 -26.72 4.66 26.33
CA SER A 136 -25.98 5.92 26.35
C SER A 136 -25.01 6.00 27.53
N PRO A 137 -23.78 6.51 27.35
CA PRO A 137 -23.03 7.06 28.48
C PRO A 137 -23.84 8.20 29.14
N VAL A 138 -23.48 8.54 30.39
CA VAL A 138 -23.99 9.78 31.00
C VAL A 138 -23.30 10.94 30.28
N GLU A 139 -24.06 11.78 29.59
CA GLU A 139 -23.53 12.82 28.71
C GLU A 139 -22.76 13.90 29.49
N ILE A 140 -21.69 14.43 28.90
CA ILE A 140 -20.87 15.48 29.51
C ILE A 140 -21.48 16.84 29.18
N VAL A 141 -21.80 17.60 30.23
CA VAL A 141 -22.49 18.89 30.20
C VAL A 141 -21.52 20.08 30.14
N GLU A 142 -21.99 21.22 29.62
CA GLU A 142 -21.20 22.44 29.45
C GLU A 142 -21.33 23.37 30.66
N TYR A 143 -20.40 23.24 31.62
CA TYR A 143 -20.41 23.91 32.93
C TYR A 143 -20.50 25.45 32.92
N PRO A 144 -19.99 26.19 31.92
CA PRO A 144 -20.23 27.63 31.77
C PRO A 144 -21.67 28.00 31.40
N LEU A 145 -22.40 27.11 30.73
CA LEU A 145 -23.77 27.36 30.22
C LEU A 145 -24.89 26.80 31.12
N LEU A 146 -24.54 26.01 32.14
CA LEU A 146 -25.52 25.49 33.11
C LEU A 146 -26.03 26.58 34.06
N ILE A 147 -27.36 26.70 34.17
CA ILE A 147 -28.03 27.45 35.24
C ILE A 147 -27.63 26.95 36.65
N PRO A 148 -27.67 27.80 37.70
CA PRO A 148 -27.09 27.49 39.00
C PRO A 148 -27.56 26.16 39.62
N GLU A 149 -28.83 25.81 39.48
CA GLU A 149 -29.46 24.62 40.07
C GLU A 149 -28.98 23.34 39.38
N ARG A 150 -28.73 23.41 38.06
CA ARG A 150 -28.08 22.33 37.31
C ARG A 150 -26.61 22.24 37.68
N LYS A 151 -25.90 23.36 37.76
CA LYS A 151 -24.48 23.44 38.14
C LYS A 151 -24.21 23.03 39.59
N ALA A 152 -25.21 23.11 40.46
CA ALA A 152 -25.18 22.58 41.82
C ALA A 152 -25.25 21.05 41.89
N THR A 153 -25.88 20.39 40.92
CA THR A 153 -26.23 18.95 40.98
C THR A 153 -25.50 18.07 39.97
N LEU A 154 -25.36 18.53 38.72
CA LEU A 154 -24.70 17.84 37.62
C LEU A 154 -23.18 18.10 37.70
N LYS A 155 -22.48 17.35 38.54
CA LYS A 155 -21.03 17.52 38.78
C LYS A 155 -20.18 16.56 37.94
N PHE A 156 -18.96 16.97 37.60
CA PHE A 156 -18.07 16.23 36.69
C PHE A 156 -17.56 14.91 37.28
N ASP A 157 -17.26 14.90 38.58
CA ASP A 157 -16.93 13.71 39.37
C ASP A 157 -18.09 12.71 39.34
N LYS A 158 -19.33 13.13 39.60
CA LYS A 158 -20.52 12.26 39.53
C LYS A 158 -20.66 11.63 38.14
N ILE A 159 -20.56 12.43 37.07
CA ILE A 159 -20.61 11.96 35.68
C ILE A 159 -19.46 10.99 35.37
N THR A 160 -18.26 11.24 35.90
CA THR A 160 -17.10 10.37 35.71
C THR A 160 -17.25 9.04 36.45
N ILE A 161 -17.73 9.05 37.70
CA ILE A 161 -17.99 7.84 38.48
C ILE A 161 -19.04 6.96 37.78
N MET A 162 -20.14 7.55 37.31
CA MET A 162 -21.18 6.84 36.57
C MET A 162 -20.65 6.26 35.25
N ASN A 163 -19.91 7.04 34.46
CA ASN A 163 -19.33 6.53 33.21
C ASN A 163 -18.23 5.47 33.42
N ASN A 164 -17.44 5.57 34.50
CA ASN A 164 -16.46 4.54 34.85
C ASN A 164 -17.16 3.23 35.23
N TYR A 165 -18.28 3.29 35.96
CA TYR A 165 -19.10 2.12 36.23
C TYR A 165 -19.65 1.48 34.93
N LEU A 166 -20.10 2.28 33.96
CA LEU A 166 -20.49 1.73 32.65
C LEU A 166 -19.33 1.03 31.94
N ARG A 167 -18.08 1.54 32.06
CA ARG A 167 -16.88 0.91 31.46
C ARG A 167 -16.57 -0.44 32.09
N GLU A 168 -16.69 -0.53 33.41
CA GLU A 168 -16.53 -1.76 34.18
C GLU A 168 -17.62 -2.80 33.82
N ARG A 169 -18.90 -2.39 33.83
CA ARG A 169 -20.02 -3.30 33.55
C ARG A 169 -20.05 -3.79 32.10
N ILE A 170 -19.64 -2.98 31.12
CA ILE A 170 -19.54 -3.43 29.72
C ILE A 170 -18.28 -4.28 29.46
N SER A 171 -17.18 -4.13 30.22
CA SER A 171 -16.02 -5.03 30.09
C SER A 171 -16.24 -6.39 30.75
N LEU A 172 -17.09 -6.44 31.79
CA LEU A 172 -17.53 -7.68 32.43
C LEU A 172 -18.73 -8.35 31.72
N LEU A 173 -19.31 -7.70 30.70
CA LEU A 173 -20.40 -8.27 29.91
C LEU A 173 -19.85 -9.31 28.92
N GLY A 174 -20.08 -10.59 29.20
CA GLY A 174 -19.56 -11.72 28.41
C GLY A 174 -20.18 -11.88 27.02
N ARG A 175 -21.06 -12.87 26.85
CA ARG A 175 -21.80 -13.10 25.59
C ARG A 175 -23.31 -12.88 25.83
N PRO A 176 -23.82 -11.65 25.69
CA PRO A 176 -25.22 -11.36 25.96
C PRO A 176 -26.16 -11.93 24.88
N VAL A 177 -27.35 -12.37 25.29
CA VAL A 177 -28.43 -12.87 24.40
C VAL A 177 -28.98 -11.76 23.50
N THR A 178 -29.08 -10.53 24.01
CA THR A 178 -29.25 -9.33 23.17
C THR A 178 -27.91 -8.59 23.06
N PRO A 179 -27.29 -8.48 21.87
CA PRO A 179 -26.08 -7.70 21.66
C PRO A 179 -26.23 -6.25 22.18
N MET A 180 -25.28 -5.79 22.98
CA MET A 180 -25.32 -4.51 23.68
C MET A 180 -24.01 -3.72 23.48
N VAL A 181 -24.09 -2.39 23.51
CA VAL A 181 -22.92 -1.49 23.52
C VAL A 181 -23.18 -0.25 24.39
N VAL A 182 -22.13 0.30 25.00
CA VAL A 182 -22.12 1.66 25.57
C VAL A 182 -21.25 2.55 24.67
N PRO A 183 -21.81 3.50 23.90
CA PRO A 183 -21.07 4.27 22.92
C PRO A 183 -20.38 5.47 23.59
N PHE A 184 -19.31 5.24 24.36
CA PHE A 184 -18.52 6.31 24.99
C PHE A 184 -18.01 7.38 24.01
N VAL A 185 -17.90 7.04 22.73
CA VAL A 185 -17.62 7.99 21.64
C VAL A 185 -18.64 9.14 21.55
N TRP A 186 -19.87 8.99 22.05
CA TRP A 186 -20.82 10.09 22.16
C TRP A 186 -20.29 11.19 23.09
N ASN A 187 -19.66 10.84 24.22
CA ASN A 187 -19.02 11.80 25.11
C ASN A 187 -17.80 12.47 24.47
N GLU A 188 -17.12 11.80 23.54
CA GLU A 188 -16.03 12.38 22.74
C GLU A 188 -16.57 13.36 21.69
N ILE A 189 -17.69 13.05 21.03
CA ILE A 189 -18.35 13.92 20.04
C ILE A 189 -18.83 15.21 20.70
N VAL A 190 -19.50 15.14 21.86
CA VAL A 190 -20.03 16.34 22.52
C VAL A 190 -18.91 17.25 23.04
N THR A 191 -17.88 16.68 23.68
CA THR A 191 -16.74 17.47 24.22
C THR A 191 -15.81 18.02 23.13
N SER A 192 -15.78 17.40 21.94
CA SER A 192 -15.06 17.93 20.77
C SER A 192 -15.86 18.96 19.95
N SER A 193 -17.09 19.28 20.36
CA SER A 193 -18.03 20.12 19.60
C SER A 193 -18.06 21.57 20.07
N LYS A 194 -18.47 22.46 19.16
CA LYS A 194 -18.85 23.85 19.44
C LYS A 194 -20.34 24.10 19.18
N ASN A 195 -21.16 23.04 19.27
CA ASN A 195 -22.59 23.04 18.96
C ASN A 195 -23.48 22.80 20.20
N GLN A 196 -23.06 23.28 21.36
CA GLN A 196 -23.81 23.30 22.63
C GLN A 196 -25.11 24.12 22.48
N THR A 197 -26.18 23.74 23.18
CA THR A 197 -27.34 24.62 23.38
C THR A 197 -27.13 25.59 24.54
N LYS A 198 -27.87 26.70 24.54
CA LYS A 198 -27.78 27.77 25.56
C LYS A 198 -28.04 27.32 27.01
N ASP A 199 -28.59 26.12 27.23
CA ASP A 199 -28.90 25.59 28.55
C ASP A 199 -27.82 24.63 29.11
N GLY A 200 -26.73 24.43 28.37
CA GLY A 200 -25.55 23.65 28.76
C GLY A 200 -25.76 22.14 28.91
N LEU A 201 -26.93 21.62 28.54
CA LEU A 201 -27.30 20.21 28.71
C LEU A 201 -27.50 19.46 27.40
N HIS A 202 -27.86 20.15 26.31
CA HIS A 202 -28.13 19.53 25.02
C HIS A 202 -27.18 20.07 23.93
N PHE A 203 -27.27 19.49 22.75
CA PHE A 203 -26.47 19.86 21.59
C PHE A 203 -27.34 19.99 20.33
N MET A 204 -26.93 20.85 19.40
CA MET A 204 -27.65 21.06 18.14
C MET A 204 -27.55 19.84 17.21
N GLU A 205 -28.43 19.77 16.21
CA GLU A 205 -28.56 18.64 15.28
C GLU A 205 -27.22 18.05 14.75
N PRO A 206 -26.18 18.83 14.37
CA PRO A 206 -24.91 18.24 13.91
C PRO A 206 -24.27 17.23 14.87
N VAL A 207 -24.53 17.34 16.17
CA VAL A 207 -24.05 16.40 17.21
C VAL A 207 -25.02 15.22 17.38
N THR A 208 -26.30 15.48 17.65
CA THR A 208 -27.29 14.42 17.90
C THR A 208 -27.53 13.56 16.66
N LYS A 209 -27.41 14.14 15.46
CA LYS A 209 -27.39 13.42 14.18
C LYS A 209 -26.17 12.53 14.02
N ALA A 210 -24.99 12.94 14.50
CA ALA A 210 -23.80 12.09 14.52
C ALA A 210 -23.91 10.94 15.53
N GLN A 211 -24.55 11.17 16.69
CA GLN A 211 -24.89 10.14 17.66
C GLN A 211 -25.87 9.11 17.07
N ALA A 212 -26.97 9.57 16.46
CA ALA A 212 -27.94 8.74 15.73
C ALA A 212 -27.34 7.99 14.53
N GLN A 213 -26.42 8.63 13.78
CA GLN A 213 -25.68 8.00 12.69
C GLN A 213 -24.84 6.81 13.17
N LEU A 214 -24.24 6.90 14.35
CA LEU A 214 -23.52 5.79 14.97
C LEU A 214 -24.46 4.68 15.46
N ALA A 215 -25.66 5.03 15.93
CA ALA A 215 -26.68 4.06 16.30
C ALA A 215 -27.17 3.24 15.08
N LEU A 216 -27.43 3.92 13.95
CA LEU A 216 -27.71 3.26 12.65
C LEU A 216 -26.53 2.37 12.21
N ASN A 217 -25.30 2.87 12.27
CA ASN A 217 -24.11 2.08 11.92
C ASN A 217 -24.01 0.79 12.75
N TYR A 218 -24.19 0.90 14.07
CA TYR A 218 -24.16 -0.25 14.98
C TYR A 218 -25.27 -1.27 14.68
N ARG A 219 -26.50 -0.82 14.33
CA ARG A 219 -27.58 -1.74 13.98
C ARG A 219 -27.41 -2.36 12.59
N CYS A 220 -27.05 -1.57 11.59
CA CYS A 220 -27.21 -1.93 10.19
C CYS A 220 -25.94 -2.47 9.52
N ASN A 221 -24.73 -2.03 9.89
CA ASN A 221 -23.53 -2.39 9.11
C ASN A 221 -23.30 -3.91 9.06
N SER A 222 -23.66 -4.66 10.10
CA SER A 222 -23.52 -6.13 10.14
C SER A 222 -24.51 -6.91 9.27
N GLU A 223 -25.64 -6.30 8.87
CA GLU A 223 -26.63 -6.93 7.99
C GLU A 223 -26.49 -6.43 6.53
N HIS A 224 -26.10 -5.16 6.36
CA HIS A 224 -26.00 -4.48 5.07
C HIS A 224 -24.62 -4.57 4.41
N VAL A 225 -23.53 -4.36 5.15
CA VAL A 225 -22.17 -4.39 4.61
C VAL A 225 -21.70 -5.85 4.51
N LYS A 226 -22.27 -6.60 3.56
CA LYS A 226 -21.92 -7.99 3.23
C LYS A 226 -20.53 -8.06 2.59
N THR A 227 -19.52 -7.95 3.46
CA THR A 227 -18.12 -7.61 3.16
C THR A 227 -17.98 -6.17 2.63
N PRO A 228 -17.01 -5.37 3.14
CA PRO A 228 -16.57 -4.19 2.42
C PRO A 228 -16.03 -4.60 1.05
N SER A 229 -16.65 -4.10 -0.02
CA SER A 229 -16.05 -4.10 -1.35
C SER A 229 -15.02 -2.97 -1.43
N PHE A 230 -14.00 -3.13 -2.27
CA PHE A 230 -13.18 -2.01 -2.70
C PHE A 230 -14.08 -0.95 -3.39
N PRO A 231 -13.91 0.36 -3.15
CA PRO A 231 -13.03 0.98 -2.15
C PRO A 231 -13.68 1.09 -0.76
N ILE A 232 -13.01 0.58 0.27
CA ILE A 232 -13.45 0.67 1.67
C ILE A 232 -13.59 2.14 2.08
N ASP A 233 -14.82 2.52 2.44
CA ASP A 233 -15.19 3.82 2.97
C ASP A 233 -15.36 3.86 4.50
N THR A 234 -15.48 2.67 5.09
CA THR A 234 -15.98 2.43 6.44
C THR A 234 -15.00 1.59 7.25
N THR A 235 -14.86 1.90 8.55
CA THR A 235 -14.01 1.12 9.47
C THR A 235 -14.63 0.89 10.84
N CYS A 236 -15.76 1.55 11.15
CA CYS A 236 -16.49 1.33 12.40
C CYS A 236 -17.60 0.30 12.24
N CYS A 237 -17.95 -0.31 13.37
CA CYS A 237 -19.31 -0.74 13.66
C CYS A 237 -19.79 -1.97 12.87
N TYR A 238 -18.93 -2.60 12.06
CA TYR A 238 -19.14 -3.93 11.47
C TYR A 238 -18.16 -4.99 12.02
N THR A 239 -18.60 -6.24 11.99
CA THR A 239 -17.74 -7.42 12.09
C THR A 239 -16.96 -7.58 10.80
N TYR A 240 -15.63 -7.44 10.85
CA TYR A 240 -14.79 -7.67 9.66
C TYR A 240 -14.99 -9.12 9.17
N PRO A 241 -15.10 -9.35 7.86
CA PRO A 241 -15.30 -10.69 7.32
C PRO A 241 -14.08 -11.58 7.55
N SER A 242 -14.31 -12.89 7.67
CA SER A 242 -13.25 -13.89 7.60
C SER A 242 -12.59 -13.88 6.21
N PRO A 243 -11.32 -14.33 6.10
CA PRO A 243 -10.69 -14.56 4.82
C PRO A 243 -11.53 -15.51 3.93
N ARG A 244 -11.70 -15.14 2.67
CA ARG A 244 -12.32 -16.01 1.65
C ARG A 244 -11.40 -17.18 1.34
N TRP A 245 -11.95 -18.24 0.77
CA TRP A 245 -11.22 -19.49 0.45
C TRP A 245 -9.87 -19.23 -0.26
N TYR A 246 -9.81 -18.34 -1.26
CA TYR A 246 -8.56 -18.01 -1.96
C TYR A 246 -7.56 -17.22 -1.10
N GLN A 247 -8.03 -16.33 -0.21
CA GLN A 247 -7.17 -15.66 0.78
C GLN A 247 -6.62 -16.67 1.78
N THR A 248 -7.46 -17.60 2.26
CA THR A 248 -7.06 -18.71 3.14
C THR A 248 -6.03 -19.63 2.48
N LEU A 249 -6.14 -19.91 1.17
CA LEU A 249 -5.12 -20.66 0.42
C LEU A 249 -3.79 -19.88 0.32
N VAL A 250 -3.83 -18.58 0.02
CA VAL A 250 -2.61 -17.73 -0.01
C VAL A 250 -1.94 -17.67 1.36
N PHE A 251 -2.70 -17.49 2.44
CA PHE A 251 -2.15 -17.47 3.79
C PHE A 251 -1.67 -18.86 4.25
N GLY A 252 -2.39 -19.94 3.93
CA GLY A 252 -1.97 -21.31 4.22
C GLY A 252 -0.69 -21.72 3.48
N PHE A 253 -0.50 -21.25 2.25
CA PHE A 253 0.77 -21.42 1.55
C PHE A 253 1.94 -20.76 2.31
N PHE A 254 1.79 -19.49 2.70
CA PHE A 254 2.87 -18.75 3.38
C PHE A 254 3.08 -19.14 4.85
N LEU A 255 2.04 -19.55 5.57
CA LEU A 255 2.07 -19.84 7.01
C LEU A 255 2.20 -21.33 7.35
N CYS A 256 1.93 -22.23 6.39
CA CYS A 256 2.03 -23.68 6.62
C CYS A 256 2.96 -24.36 5.61
N VAL A 257 2.75 -24.17 4.30
CA VAL A 257 3.53 -24.88 3.26
C VAL A 257 4.99 -24.40 3.23
N VAL A 258 5.25 -23.10 3.33
CA VAL A 258 6.61 -22.56 3.34
C VAL A 258 7.39 -22.96 4.61
N PRO A 259 6.84 -22.86 5.85
CA PRO A 259 7.47 -23.41 7.05
C PRO A 259 7.69 -24.93 7.02
N LEU A 260 6.73 -25.72 6.50
CA LEU A 260 6.93 -27.17 6.30
C LEU A 260 8.07 -27.44 5.29
N GLY A 261 8.18 -26.60 4.27
CA GLY A 261 9.31 -26.61 3.34
C GLY A 261 10.66 -26.43 4.05
N PHE A 262 10.75 -25.67 5.14
CA PHE A 262 12.01 -25.53 5.87
C PHE A 262 12.40 -26.85 6.53
N TYR A 263 11.44 -27.50 7.19
CA TYR A 263 11.64 -28.81 7.81
C TYR A 263 12.08 -29.88 6.79
N VAL A 264 11.44 -29.92 5.61
CA VAL A 264 11.75 -30.89 4.54
C VAL A 264 13.10 -30.59 3.85
N PHE A 265 13.37 -29.34 3.49
CA PHE A 265 14.58 -28.98 2.73
C PHE A 265 15.82 -28.69 3.60
N TYR A 266 15.70 -28.69 4.94
CA TYR A 266 16.83 -28.63 5.88
C TYR A 266 17.89 -29.70 5.58
N ALA A 267 17.46 -30.90 5.16
CA ALA A 267 18.34 -32.00 4.79
C ALA A 267 19.03 -31.87 3.41
N SER A 268 18.67 -30.88 2.59
CA SER A 268 19.03 -30.82 1.16
C SER A 268 19.97 -29.65 0.79
N ASN A 269 20.17 -28.67 1.68
CA ASN A 269 21.14 -27.56 1.61
C ASN A 269 21.09 -26.62 0.37
N ASN A 270 20.28 -26.90 -0.66
CA ASN A 270 20.31 -26.23 -1.97
C ASN A 270 19.17 -25.21 -2.24
N SER A 271 18.31 -24.89 -1.25
CA SER A 271 17.09 -24.08 -1.47
C SER A 271 16.80 -22.99 -0.42
N GLY A 272 17.68 -22.78 0.56
CA GLY A 272 17.43 -21.91 1.72
C GLY A 272 17.03 -20.46 1.38
N ASP A 273 17.77 -19.81 0.48
CA ASP A 273 17.55 -18.40 0.09
C ASP A 273 16.15 -18.15 -0.50
N THR A 274 15.71 -19.03 -1.41
CA THR A 274 14.43 -18.88 -2.10
C THR A 274 13.27 -19.10 -1.12
N LEU A 275 13.41 -20.08 -0.22
CA LEU A 275 12.40 -20.37 0.78
C LEU A 275 12.32 -19.26 1.85
N THR A 276 13.46 -18.70 2.24
CA THR A 276 13.55 -17.51 3.11
C THR A 276 12.88 -16.30 2.45
N ALA A 277 13.10 -16.09 1.15
CA ALA A 277 12.43 -15.03 0.39
C ALA A 277 10.91 -15.24 0.33
N LEU A 278 10.43 -16.47 0.11
CA LEU A 278 8.99 -16.81 0.17
C LEU A 278 8.40 -16.53 1.55
N PHE A 279 9.10 -16.89 2.62
CA PHE A 279 8.65 -16.70 4.00
C PHE A 279 8.56 -15.22 4.39
N VAL A 280 9.63 -14.45 4.12
CA VAL A 280 9.67 -13.00 4.37
C VAL A 280 8.59 -12.27 3.57
N PHE A 281 8.41 -12.61 2.29
CA PHE A 281 7.34 -12.05 1.46
C PHE A 281 5.95 -12.40 2.01
N GLY A 282 5.74 -13.65 2.41
CA GLY A 282 4.50 -14.14 3.01
C GLY A 282 4.14 -13.44 4.32
N LEU A 283 5.09 -13.32 5.25
CA LEU A 283 4.90 -12.58 6.50
C LEU A 283 4.56 -11.12 6.26
N ALA A 284 5.19 -10.46 5.28
CA ALA A 284 4.86 -9.07 4.93
C ALA A 284 3.42 -8.93 4.38
N VAL A 285 2.97 -9.85 3.53
CA VAL A 285 1.59 -9.87 3.01
C VAL A 285 0.58 -10.14 4.12
N VAL A 286 0.85 -11.07 5.03
CA VAL A 286 0.01 -11.36 6.21
C VAL A 286 -0.03 -10.16 7.17
N TYR A 287 1.10 -9.50 7.42
CA TYR A 287 1.15 -8.27 8.23
C TYR A 287 0.29 -7.16 7.64
N MET A 288 0.38 -6.90 6.33
CA MET A 288 -0.48 -5.92 5.65
C MET A 288 -1.98 -6.27 5.76
N TYR A 289 -2.32 -7.57 5.68
CA TYR A 289 -3.72 -8.02 5.80
C TYR A 289 -4.25 -7.85 7.22
N LEU A 290 -3.48 -8.27 8.23
CA LEU A 290 -3.87 -8.11 9.63
C LEU A 290 -3.90 -6.63 10.05
N GLY A 291 -3.00 -5.81 9.51
CA GLY A 291 -3.00 -4.35 9.60
C GLY A 291 -4.32 -3.76 9.12
N ASP A 292 -4.58 -3.85 7.82
CA ASP A 292 -5.63 -3.09 7.17
C ASP A 292 -6.99 -3.81 7.10
N ARG A 293 -6.99 -5.12 6.85
CA ARG A 293 -8.21 -5.91 6.63
C ARG A 293 -8.68 -6.69 7.88
N SER A 294 -8.26 -6.27 9.08
CA SER A 294 -8.76 -6.81 10.36
C SER A 294 -8.98 -5.74 11.44
N GLN A 295 -9.55 -6.14 12.58
CA GLN A 295 -9.70 -5.30 13.78
C GLN A 295 -8.45 -5.26 14.69
N LEU A 296 -7.37 -5.98 14.37
CA LEU A 296 -6.16 -6.07 15.22
C LEU A 296 -5.52 -4.70 15.50
N PHE A 297 -5.58 -3.81 14.51
CA PHE A 297 -5.02 -2.47 14.58
C PHE A 297 -6.09 -1.41 14.33
N ALA A 298 -6.10 -0.39 15.21
CA ALA A 298 -7.04 0.71 15.14
C ALA A 298 -6.75 1.64 13.94
N LYS A 299 -7.78 2.36 13.49
CA LYS A 299 -7.75 3.12 12.21
C LYS A 299 -8.31 4.52 12.41
N MET A 300 -7.44 5.53 12.39
CA MET A 300 -7.81 6.94 12.59
C MET A 300 -7.99 7.69 11.27
N PHE A 301 -8.70 8.82 11.30
CA PHE A 301 -8.82 9.70 10.13
C PHE A 301 -7.53 10.49 9.89
N LYS A 302 -7.26 10.81 8.62
CA LYS A 302 -6.24 11.81 8.25
C LYS A 302 -6.77 13.22 8.49
N GLN A 303 -5.99 14.04 9.18
CA GLN A 303 -6.16 15.48 9.25
C GLN A 303 -4.87 16.13 8.76
N PHE A 304 -4.99 17.12 7.88
CA PHE A 304 -3.83 17.86 7.38
C PHE A 304 -3.52 19.01 8.32
N ASP A 305 -2.29 19.03 8.84
CA ASP A 305 -1.71 20.17 9.54
C ASP A 305 -0.46 20.65 8.80
N ALA A 306 -0.38 21.96 8.60
CA ALA A 306 0.71 22.61 7.86
C ALA A 306 2.03 22.60 8.64
N SER A 307 1.99 22.81 9.96
CA SER A 307 3.18 22.75 10.83
C SER A 307 3.79 21.35 10.84
N THR A 308 2.96 20.32 10.98
CA THR A 308 3.35 18.91 10.96
C THR A 308 3.94 18.51 9.61
N PHE A 309 3.33 18.93 8.50
CA PHE A 309 3.89 18.73 7.16
C PHE A 309 5.27 19.41 7.01
N ALA A 310 5.38 20.69 7.36
CA ALA A 310 6.62 21.44 7.27
C ALA A 310 7.75 20.84 8.14
N LEU A 311 7.44 20.40 9.36
CA LEU A 311 8.38 19.74 10.26
C LEU A 311 8.87 18.40 9.68
N LEU A 312 7.99 17.57 9.12
CA LEU A 312 8.37 16.31 8.48
C LEU A 312 9.27 16.52 7.25
N ILE A 313 8.96 17.53 6.42
CA ILE A 313 9.81 17.92 5.29
C ILE A 313 11.19 18.43 5.79
N GLY A 314 11.22 19.25 6.84
CA GLY A 314 12.46 19.71 7.47
C GLY A 314 13.33 18.55 7.99
N LEU A 315 12.72 17.60 8.72
CA LEU A 315 13.40 16.43 9.26
C LEU A 315 14.01 15.55 8.16
N MET A 316 13.30 15.28 7.06
CA MET A 316 13.88 14.50 5.96
C MET A 316 15.03 15.25 5.25
N VAL A 317 14.98 16.58 5.15
CA VAL A 317 16.07 17.39 4.60
C VAL A 317 17.30 17.34 5.50
N VAL A 318 17.14 17.44 6.82
CA VAL A 318 18.24 17.30 7.79
C VAL A 318 18.89 15.91 7.72
N LEU A 319 18.09 14.84 7.74
CA LEU A 319 18.60 13.46 7.57
C LEU A 319 19.31 13.25 6.22
N GLY A 320 18.78 13.88 5.16
CA GLY A 320 19.42 13.91 3.85
C GLY A 320 20.80 14.58 3.88
N ALA A 321 20.89 15.77 4.48
CA ALA A 321 22.09 16.58 4.57
C ALA A 321 23.19 15.94 5.45
N VAL A 322 22.83 15.45 6.63
CA VAL A 322 23.76 14.79 7.58
C VAL A 322 24.38 13.52 6.98
N THR A 323 23.71 12.88 6.03
CA THR A 323 24.19 11.65 5.37
C THR A 323 24.79 11.87 3.97
N LEU A 324 25.11 13.12 3.59
CA LEU A 324 25.83 13.43 2.35
C LEU A 324 27.24 12.81 2.35
N LYS A 325 27.55 12.01 1.32
CA LYS A 325 28.87 11.45 1.05
C LYS A 325 29.40 11.99 -0.28
N SER A 326 30.68 12.32 -0.32
CA SER A 326 31.45 12.45 -1.56
C SER A 326 31.95 11.07 -2.01
N THR A 327 32.01 10.81 -3.31
CA THR A 327 32.62 9.58 -3.85
C THR A 327 34.14 9.56 -3.65
N HIS A 328 34.79 10.73 -3.53
CA HIS A 328 36.25 10.93 -3.49
C HIS A 328 37.01 10.40 -2.25
N ASN A 329 36.48 9.43 -1.51
CA ASN A 329 37.13 8.91 -0.30
C ASN A 329 38.26 7.90 -0.56
N SER A 330 38.41 7.40 -1.80
CA SER A 330 39.55 6.56 -2.20
C SER A 330 40.62 7.42 -2.89
N SER A 331 41.87 7.35 -2.41
CA SER A 331 42.98 8.19 -2.86
C SER A 331 43.29 8.08 -4.37
N SER A 332 42.99 6.93 -4.98
CA SER A 332 43.09 6.64 -6.42
C SER A 332 42.11 7.45 -7.30
N GLU A 333 40.95 7.89 -6.78
CA GLU A 333 39.85 8.39 -7.62
C GLU A 333 39.74 9.92 -7.73
N LYS A 334 40.78 10.69 -7.36
CA LYS A 334 40.75 12.16 -7.38
C LYS A 334 40.39 12.77 -8.75
N ASN A 335 40.67 12.07 -9.86
CA ASN A 335 40.40 12.56 -11.22
C ASN A 335 39.11 12.01 -11.87
N ASN A 336 38.42 11.03 -11.26
CA ASN A 336 37.22 10.45 -11.86
C ASN A 336 35.97 11.37 -11.71
N ASP A 337 35.12 11.38 -12.72
CA ASP A 337 33.82 12.05 -12.74
C ASP A 337 32.76 10.94 -12.85
N ALA A 338 31.81 10.89 -11.91
CA ALA A 338 30.80 9.84 -11.85
C ALA A 338 29.83 9.88 -13.05
N GLY A 339 29.85 10.96 -13.85
CA GLY A 339 29.04 11.09 -15.05
C GLY A 339 27.64 11.64 -14.80
N PHE A 340 26.94 11.92 -15.89
CA PHE A 340 25.64 12.57 -15.91
C PHE A 340 24.50 11.60 -15.52
N LEU A 341 23.71 11.96 -14.51
CA LEU A 341 22.66 11.12 -13.92
C LEU A 341 23.15 9.71 -13.56
N ASN A 342 24.22 9.67 -12.76
CA ASN A 342 24.82 8.41 -12.31
C ASN A 342 23.93 7.63 -11.33
N ARG A 343 24.28 6.37 -11.08
CA ARG A 343 23.43 5.42 -10.36
C ARG A 343 23.00 5.91 -8.98
N ASP A 344 23.96 6.33 -8.14
CA ASP A 344 23.68 6.80 -6.78
C ASP A 344 22.89 8.13 -6.78
N GLN A 345 23.12 9.03 -7.74
CA GLN A 345 22.26 10.20 -7.95
C GLN A 345 20.81 9.83 -8.29
N THR A 346 20.58 8.82 -9.14
CA THR A 346 19.20 8.40 -9.46
C THR A 346 18.50 7.78 -8.26
N ASP A 347 19.20 6.97 -7.45
CA ASP A 347 18.62 6.40 -6.23
C ASP A 347 18.39 7.47 -5.15
N GLU A 348 19.31 8.42 -4.97
CA GLU A 348 19.06 9.61 -4.14
C GLU A 348 17.81 10.36 -4.60
N TRP A 349 17.67 10.61 -5.91
CA TRP A 349 16.53 11.33 -6.47
C TRP A 349 15.21 10.60 -6.19
N LYS A 350 15.16 9.28 -6.41
CA LYS A 350 13.99 8.45 -6.03
C LYS A 350 13.73 8.54 -4.54
N GLY A 351 14.75 8.43 -3.69
CA GLY A 351 14.61 8.41 -2.25
C GLY A 351 13.96 9.66 -1.67
N TRP A 352 14.42 10.85 -2.04
CA TRP A 352 13.79 12.07 -1.54
C TRP A 352 12.38 12.27 -2.14
N MET A 353 12.17 11.96 -3.43
CA MET A 353 10.83 12.03 -4.03
C MET A 353 9.86 11.09 -3.32
N GLN A 354 10.32 9.89 -2.99
CA GLN A 354 9.55 8.88 -2.29
C GLN A 354 9.14 9.35 -0.90
N LEU A 355 10.06 9.92 -0.12
CA LEU A 355 9.74 10.48 1.20
C LEU A 355 8.73 11.62 1.12
N VAL A 356 8.84 12.52 0.14
CA VAL A 356 7.85 13.59 -0.07
C VAL A 356 6.47 13.01 -0.40
N ILE A 357 6.38 12.02 -1.31
CA ILE A 357 5.13 11.33 -1.66
C ILE A 357 4.52 10.60 -0.45
N LEU A 358 5.35 9.92 0.34
CA LEU A 358 4.94 9.19 1.54
C LEU A 358 4.37 10.14 2.62
N ILE A 359 5.09 11.23 2.95
CA ILE A 359 4.65 12.26 3.89
C ILE A 359 3.33 12.90 3.40
N TYR A 360 3.27 13.28 2.13
CA TYR A 360 2.08 13.85 1.48
C TYR A 360 0.84 12.96 1.63
N HIS A 361 0.97 11.65 1.39
CA HIS A 361 -0.13 10.71 1.57
C HIS A 361 -0.48 10.48 3.04
N PHE A 362 0.50 10.46 3.95
CA PHE A 362 0.29 10.24 5.38
C PHE A 362 -0.55 11.36 6.00
N VAL A 363 -0.10 12.62 5.90
CA VAL A 363 -0.85 13.77 6.46
C VAL A 363 -2.09 14.15 5.64
N GLY A 364 -2.33 13.53 4.48
CA GLY A 364 -3.48 13.82 3.63
C GLY A 364 -3.41 15.18 2.91
N ALA A 365 -2.20 15.63 2.55
CA ALA A 365 -1.95 16.93 1.90
C ALA A 365 -2.56 17.07 0.49
N SER A 366 -3.21 16.03 -0.04
CA SER A 366 -3.88 15.99 -1.35
C SER A 366 -5.00 17.01 -1.56
N ARG A 367 -5.43 17.68 -0.48
CA ARG A 367 -6.42 18.77 -0.48
C ARG A 367 -5.82 20.14 -0.79
N ILE A 368 -4.51 20.32 -0.66
CA ILE A 368 -3.80 21.59 -0.89
C ILE A 368 -3.18 21.59 -2.29
N ALA A 369 -3.60 22.51 -3.16
CA ALA A 369 -3.17 22.55 -4.56
C ALA A 369 -1.63 22.66 -4.71
N GLY A 370 -1.04 23.69 -4.09
CA GLY A 370 0.41 23.95 -4.08
C GLY A 370 1.30 22.89 -3.41
N ILE A 371 0.72 21.81 -2.87
CA ILE A 371 1.47 20.61 -2.47
C ILE A 371 1.20 19.46 -3.45
N TYR A 372 -0.08 19.22 -3.79
CA TYR A 372 -0.48 18.18 -4.75
C TYR A 372 0.21 18.31 -6.11
N ASN A 373 0.30 19.52 -6.66
CA ASN A 373 0.81 19.75 -8.01
C ASN A 373 2.35 19.55 -8.09
N PRO A 374 3.20 20.10 -7.20
CA PRO A 374 4.61 19.69 -7.13
C PRO A 374 4.80 18.18 -6.91
N VAL A 375 3.97 17.54 -6.07
CA VAL A 375 3.99 16.08 -5.88
C VAL A 375 3.63 15.34 -7.17
N ARG A 376 2.75 15.90 -8.01
CA ARG A 376 2.42 15.35 -9.34
C ARG A 376 3.62 15.39 -10.29
N VAL A 377 4.46 16.42 -10.24
CA VAL A 377 5.75 16.46 -10.96
C VAL A 377 6.67 15.31 -10.53
N LEU A 378 6.68 14.93 -9.24
CA LEU A 378 7.53 13.83 -8.77
C LEU A 378 7.12 12.46 -9.35
N VAL A 379 5.82 12.25 -9.60
CA VAL A 379 5.32 11.06 -10.31
C VAL A 379 5.78 11.07 -11.78
N ALA A 380 5.67 12.23 -12.45
CA ALA A 380 6.20 12.41 -13.80
C ALA A 380 7.74 12.25 -13.86
N ALA A 381 8.47 12.61 -12.80
CA ALA A 381 9.92 12.42 -12.70
C ALA A 381 10.34 10.95 -12.59
N TYR A 382 9.56 10.09 -11.92
CA TYR A 382 9.76 8.64 -12.00
C TYR A 382 9.59 8.09 -13.43
N LEU A 383 8.64 8.62 -14.19
CA LEU A 383 8.42 8.24 -15.59
C LEU A 383 9.46 8.83 -16.55
N PHE A 384 9.96 10.04 -16.29
CA PHE A 384 11.16 10.58 -16.93
C PHE A 384 12.35 9.64 -16.73
N GLN A 385 12.63 9.23 -15.49
CA GLN A 385 13.72 8.30 -15.19
C GLN A 385 13.52 6.97 -15.92
N THR A 386 12.29 6.43 -15.91
CA THR A 386 11.89 5.21 -16.64
C THR A 386 12.26 5.32 -18.12
N GLY A 387 11.82 6.39 -18.79
CA GLY A 387 12.18 6.71 -20.18
C GLY A 387 13.68 6.77 -20.39
N TYR A 388 14.39 7.56 -19.56
CA TYR A 388 15.82 7.78 -19.65
C TYR A 388 16.64 6.49 -19.62
N GLY A 389 16.61 5.74 -18.51
CA GLY A 389 17.56 4.64 -18.32
C GLY A 389 17.17 3.33 -19.01
N HIS A 390 15.88 3.08 -19.27
CA HIS A 390 15.51 1.95 -20.14
C HIS A 390 15.96 2.20 -21.58
N PHE A 391 15.75 3.42 -22.11
CA PHE A 391 16.29 3.80 -23.42
C PHE A 391 17.81 3.72 -23.45
N PHE A 392 18.50 4.28 -22.45
CA PHE A 392 19.96 4.26 -22.36
C PHE A 392 20.52 2.84 -22.43
N PHE A 393 19.96 1.92 -21.63
CA PHE A 393 20.32 0.50 -21.69
C PHE A 393 20.09 -0.07 -23.09
N PHE A 394 18.89 0.10 -23.65
CA PHE A 394 18.52 -0.51 -24.93
C PHE A 394 19.34 0.06 -26.12
N TYR A 395 19.77 1.32 -26.05
CA TYR A 395 20.62 1.96 -27.07
C TYR A 395 22.10 1.54 -26.97
N LYS A 396 22.61 1.32 -25.75
CA LYS A 396 24.01 0.97 -25.48
C LYS A 396 24.27 -0.54 -25.52
N LYS A 397 23.51 -1.35 -24.77
CA LYS A 397 23.70 -2.80 -24.65
C LYS A 397 22.99 -3.62 -25.74
N ALA A 398 22.03 -3.05 -26.46
CA ALA A 398 21.26 -3.69 -27.54
C ALA A 398 20.57 -5.04 -27.18
N ASP A 399 20.48 -5.39 -25.89
CA ASP A 399 19.77 -6.57 -25.40
C ASP A 399 18.26 -6.31 -25.40
N PHE A 400 17.57 -6.96 -26.34
CA PHE A 400 16.11 -6.98 -26.46
C PHE A 400 15.49 -8.31 -25.98
N GLY A 401 16.24 -9.13 -25.24
CA GLY A 401 15.87 -10.47 -24.83
C GLY A 401 14.65 -10.54 -23.92
N ILE A 402 13.83 -11.60 -24.09
CA ILE A 402 12.56 -11.77 -23.37
C ILE A 402 12.79 -12.00 -21.87
N ALA A 403 13.93 -12.57 -21.47
CA ALA A 403 14.28 -12.76 -20.05
C ALA A 403 14.39 -11.42 -19.30
N ARG A 404 14.88 -10.36 -19.96
CA ARG A 404 14.90 -9.00 -19.42
C ARG A 404 13.49 -8.43 -19.26
N ILE A 405 12.61 -8.65 -20.23
CA ILE A 405 11.20 -8.22 -20.16
C ILE A 405 10.51 -8.89 -18.96
N LEU A 406 10.62 -10.22 -18.86
CA LEU A 406 10.02 -11.00 -17.78
C LEU A 406 10.55 -10.56 -16.41
N SER A 407 11.87 -10.37 -16.27
CA SER A 407 12.51 -9.92 -15.03
C SER A 407 12.01 -8.54 -14.58
N VAL A 408 11.90 -7.57 -15.49
CA VAL A 408 11.34 -6.24 -15.19
C VAL A 408 9.86 -6.35 -14.80
N MET A 409 9.05 -7.05 -15.61
CA MET A 409 7.60 -7.15 -15.39
C MET A 409 7.25 -7.90 -14.08
N VAL A 410 7.98 -8.95 -13.73
CA VAL A 410 7.82 -9.65 -12.45
C VAL A 410 8.26 -8.74 -11.30
N ARG A 411 9.42 -8.08 -11.36
CA ARG A 411 9.91 -7.25 -10.26
C ARG A 411 9.01 -6.04 -9.96
N LEU A 412 8.37 -5.47 -10.99
CA LEU A 412 7.43 -4.35 -10.85
C LEU A 412 6.09 -4.76 -10.24
N ASN A 413 5.58 -5.96 -10.55
CA ASN A 413 4.17 -6.31 -10.30
C ASN A 413 3.95 -7.48 -9.32
N LEU A 414 4.99 -8.23 -8.92
CA LEU A 414 4.87 -9.38 -8.02
C LEU A 414 4.10 -9.04 -6.72
N LEU A 415 4.44 -7.90 -6.09
CA LEU A 415 3.78 -7.47 -4.86
C LEU A 415 2.35 -6.95 -5.09
N THR A 416 2.11 -6.13 -6.13
CA THR A 416 0.78 -5.58 -6.41
C THR A 416 -0.22 -6.65 -6.86
N CYS A 417 0.21 -7.64 -7.63
CA CYS A 417 -0.62 -8.78 -8.01
C CYS A 417 -1.03 -9.63 -6.79
N VAL A 418 -0.10 -9.94 -5.88
CA VAL A 418 -0.44 -10.73 -4.66
C VAL A 418 -1.33 -9.91 -3.72
N LEU A 419 -1.09 -8.60 -3.58
CA LEU A 419 -1.91 -7.74 -2.72
C LEU A 419 -3.33 -7.54 -3.27
N ALA A 420 -3.54 -7.46 -4.58
CA ALA A 420 -4.88 -7.38 -5.18
C ALA A 420 -5.79 -8.52 -4.70
N TYR A 421 -5.32 -9.77 -4.80
CA TYR A 421 -6.05 -10.94 -4.27
C TYR A 421 -6.11 -10.94 -2.73
N SER A 422 -4.98 -10.67 -2.06
CA SER A 422 -4.90 -10.76 -0.59
C SER A 422 -5.79 -9.74 0.12
N MET A 423 -5.88 -8.51 -0.41
CA MET A 423 -6.64 -7.40 0.19
C MET A 423 -8.05 -7.24 -0.37
N LYS A 424 -8.43 -8.03 -1.40
CA LYS A 424 -9.65 -7.85 -2.21
C LYS A 424 -9.73 -6.40 -2.76
N THR A 425 -8.69 -6.01 -3.49
CA THR A 425 -8.51 -4.69 -4.12
C THR A 425 -8.29 -4.82 -5.63
N ASP A 426 -8.71 -3.81 -6.39
CA ASP A 426 -8.41 -3.76 -7.81
C ASP A 426 -6.91 -3.57 -8.03
N TYR A 427 -6.31 -4.29 -8.97
CA TYR A 427 -4.89 -4.12 -9.32
C TYR A 427 -4.55 -2.67 -9.74
N LEU A 428 -5.49 -1.95 -10.37
CA LEU A 428 -5.34 -0.54 -10.71
C LEU A 428 -5.29 0.41 -9.49
N PHE A 429 -5.68 -0.03 -8.29
CA PHE A 429 -5.51 0.76 -7.05
C PHE A 429 -4.03 1.11 -6.83
N TYR A 430 -3.13 0.17 -7.13
CA TYR A 430 -1.68 0.35 -7.06
C TYR A 430 -1.11 0.99 -8.35
N TYR A 431 -1.86 1.90 -8.98
CA TYR A 431 -1.74 2.35 -10.39
C TYR A 431 -0.32 2.59 -10.93
N PHE A 432 0.62 2.99 -10.08
CA PHE A 432 2.01 3.22 -10.44
C PHE A 432 2.69 1.97 -11.02
N SER A 433 2.43 0.76 -10.51
CA SER A 433 3.06 -0.46 -11.03
C SER A 433 2.60 -0.83 -12.45
N PRO A 434 1.29 -0.85 -12.78
CA PRO A 434 0.85 -0.97 -14.18
C PRO A 434 1.27 0.21 -15.05
N LEU A 435 1.23 1.45 -14.56
CA LEU A 435 1.61 2.66 -15.32
C LEU A 435 3.07 2.58 -15.79
N VAL A 436 3.98 2.26 -14.87
CA VAL A 436 5.41 2.07 -15.17
C VAL A 436 5.63 0.85 -16.09
N SER A 437 4.87 -0.23 -15.90
CA SER A 437 4.96 -1.43 -16.74
C SER A 437 4.51 -1.18 -18.19
N PHE A 438 3.43 -0.42 -18.39
CA PHE A 438 2.97 0.03 -19.71
C PHE A 438 4.07 0.82 -20.43
N TRP A 439 4.63 1.84 -19.76
CA TRP A 439 5.69 2.66 -20.36
C TRP A 439 6.97 1.88 -20.63
N PHE A 440 7.34 0.92 -19.78
CA PHE A 440 8.44 0.00 -20.08
C PHE A 440 8.21 -0.80 -21.37
N ILE A 441 7.01 -1.34 -21.57
CA ILE A 441 6.65 -2.07 -22.79
C ILE A 441 6.70 -1.14 -24.02
N VAL A 442 6.17 0.09 -23.92
CA VAL A 442 6.25 1.09 -25.00
C VAL A 442 7.71 1.39 -25.38
N ILE A 443 8.60 1.60 -24.40
CA ILE A 443 10.04 1.84 -24.65
C ILE A 443 10.68 0.61 -25.31
N TRP A 444 10.40 -0.60 -24.83
CA TRP A 444 10.94 -1.83 -25.42
C TRP A 444 10.47 -2.04 -26.86
N ILE A 445 9.16 -1.88 -27.15
CA ILE A 445 8.61 -1.96 -28.51
C ILE A 445 9.30 -0.94 -29.42
N THR A 446 9.39 0.33 -28.97
CA THR A 446 10.05 1.41 -29.72
C THR A 446 11.47 1.02 -30.10
N MET A 447 12.25 0.44 -29.18
CA MET A 447 13.64 0.08 -29.45
C MET A 447 13.79 -1.24 -30.23
N ARG A 448 12.86 -2.20 -30.06
CA ARG A 448 12.87 -3.53 -30.68
C ARG A 448 12.50 -3.53 -32.17
N ILE A 449 11.67 -2.60 -32.63
CA ILE A 449 11.29 -2.48 -34.05
C ILE A 449 12.51 -2.01 -34.86
N MET A 450 12.87 -2.73 -35.92
CA MET A 450 13.95 -2.39 -36.87
C MET A 450 15.27 -1.95 -36.18
N PRO A 451 15.86 -2.79 -35.30
CA PRO A 451 16.89 -2.35 -34.35
C PRO A 451 18.23 -1.98 -35.01
N ALA A 452 18.54 -2.55 -36.19
CA ALA A 452 19.76 -2.26 -36.94
C ALA A 452 19.90 -0.76 -37.31
N TYR A 453 18.77 -0.06 -37.51
CA TYR A 453 18.77 1.36 -37.86
C TYR A 453 18.74 2.29 -36.63
N ASN A 454 18.75 1.76 -35.40
CA ASN A 454 18.69 2.57 -34.17
C ASN A 454 19.85 3.57 -34.03
N LYS A 455 20.97 3.35 -34.72
CA LYS A 455 22.13 4.27 -34.74
C LYS A 455 21.98 5.45 -35.72
N LYS A 456 20.97 5.46 -36.61
CA LYS A 456 20.72 6.59 -37.53
C LYS A 456 19.88 7.67 -36.82
N PRO A 457 20.37 8.92 -36.65
CA PRO A 457 19.70 9.92 -35.81
C PRO A 457 18.28 10.25 -36.24
N TRP A 458 18.04 10.50 -37.53
CA TRP A 458 16.71 10.81 -38.05
C TRP A 458 15.72 9.67 -37.76
N PHE A 459 16.14 8.41 -37.98
CA PHE A 459 15.28 7.24 -37.83
C PHE A 459 14.89 6.99 -36.36
N MET A 460 15.81 7.23 -35.42
CA MET A 460 15.50 7.17 -34.00
C MET A 460 14.47 8.23 -33.59
N LEU A 461 14.65 9.48 -34.03
CA LEU A 461 13.72 10.58 -33.73
C LEU A 461 12.35 10.35 -34.38
N SER A 462 12.29 9.92 -35.64
CA SER A 462 11.05 9.54 -36.32
C SER A 462 10.32 8.41 -35.61
N LYS A 463 11.03 7.38 -35.14
CA LYS A 463 10.41 6.29 -34.35
C LYS A 463 9.83 6.77 -33.03
N MET A 464 10.54 7.66 -32.32
CA MET A 464 10.02 8.25 -31.09
C MET A 464 8.76 9.08 -31.33
N LEU A 465 8.73 9.89 -32.40
CA LEU A 465 7.56 10.67 -32.79
C LEU A 465 6.36 9.79 -33.17
N VAL A 466 6.57 8.79 -34.04
CA VAL A 466 5.51 7.83 -34.44
C VAL A 466 4.95 7.08 -33.24
N MET A 467 5.81 6.62 -32.33
CA MET A 467 5.35 5.94 -31.11
C MET A 467 4.61 6.88 -30.15
N ALA A 468 5.02 8.14 -30.02
CA ALA A 468 4.32 9.13 -29.21
C ALA A 468 2.91 9.42 -29.75
N VAL A 469 2.77 9.58 -31.08
CA VAL A 469 1.47 9.72 -31.76
C VAL A 469 0.61 8.47 -31.55
N LEU A 470 1.18 7.27 -31.70
CA LEU A 470 0.48 6.01 -31.47
C LEU A 470 -0.02 5.86 -30.02
N THR A 471 0.80 6.19 -29.02
CA THR A 471 0.34 6.19 -27.61
C THR A 471 -0.70 7.27 -27.35
N GLY A 472 -0.57 8.46 -27.96
CA GLY A 472 -1.56 9.52 -27.86
C GLY A 472 -2.92 9.06 -28.42
N PHE A 473 -2.92 8.39 -29.57
CA PHE A 473 -4.12 7.79 -30.16
C PHE A 473 -4.73 6.73 -29.23
N ILE A 474 -3.94 5.77 -28.73
CA ILE A 474 -4.41 4.72 -27.80
C ILE A 474 -5.04 5.33 -26.54
N ILE A 475 -4.46 6.40 -25.98
CA ILE A 475 -4.94 7.05 -24.76
C ILE A 475 -6.21 7.86 -25.03
N HIS A 476 -6.20 8.73 -26.05
CA HIS A 476 -7.23 9.76 -26.23
C HIS A 476 -8.38 9.35 -27.15
N TYR A 477 -8.21 8.37 -28.04
CA TYR A 477 -9.29 7.91 -28.91
C TYR A 477 -10.27 7.01 -28.13
N PRO A 478 -11.59 7.29 -28.18
CA PRO A 478 -12.58 6.44 -27.51
C PRO A 478 -12.75 5.12 -28.25
N GLY A 479 -12.89 4.02 -27.51
CA GLY A 479 -13.09 2.67 -28.03
C GLY A 479 -11.84 1.79 -27.98
N VAL A 480 -10.63 2.35 -28.03
CA VAL A 480 -9.39 1.54 -28.07
C VAL A 480 -9.08 0.92 -26.70
N LEU A 481 -9.13 1.70 -25.62
CA LEU A 481 -8.92 1.17 -24.26
C LEU A 481 -10.13 0.39 -23.76
N GLU A 482 -11.33 0.80 -24.15
CA GLU A 482 -12.59 0.09 -23.92
C GLU A 482 -12.50 -1.33 -24.49
N PHE A 483 -12.28 -1.49 -25.80
CA PHE A 483 -12.14 -2.81 -26.44
C PHE A 483 -11.04 -3.66 -25.80
N CYS A 484 -9.89 -3.06 -25.45
CA CYS A 484 -8.84 -3.79 -24.73
C CYS A 484 -9.32 -4.34 -23.38
N PHE A 485 -10.12 -3.59 -22.63
CA PHE A 485 -10.59 -3.97 -21.29
C PHE A 485 -11.82 -4.88 -21.37
N ASP A 486 -12.70 -4.71 -22.35
CA ASP A 486 -13.80 -5.62 -22.66
C ASP A 486 -13.26 -7.02 -23.02
N CYS A 487 -12.17 -7.10 -23.77
CA CYS A 487 -11.45 -8.35 -24.01
C CYS A 487 -10.87 -8.96 -22.71
N LEU A 488 -10.40 -8.15 -21.76
CA LEU A 488 -9.89 -8.64 -20.47
C LEU A 488 -11.01 -9.13 -19.54
N ASP A 489 -12.20 -8.52 -19.57
CA ASP A 489 -13.37 -9.04 -18.83
C ASP A 489 -13.92 -10.32 -19.49
N ALA A 490 -14.07 -10.33 -20.82
CA ALA A 490 -14.55 -11.49 -21.57
C ALA A 490 -13.64 -12.74 -21.43
N LEU A 491 -12.32 -12.57 -21.48
CA LEU A 491 -11.36 -13.67 -21.39
C LEU A 491 -11.06 -14.08 -19.94
N PHE A 492 -10.91 -13.12 -19.03
CA PHE A 492 -10.31 -13.34 -17.71
C PHE A 492 -11.14 -12.83 -16.53
N ARG A 493 -12.29 -12.20 -16.76
CA ARG A 493 -13.07 -11.43 -15.77
C ARG A 493 -12.26 -10.39 -14.99
N ILE A 494 -11.44 -9.63 -15.71
CA ILE A 494 -10.65 -8.53 -15.17
C ILE A 494 -11.39 -7.22 -15.43
N GLN A 495 -12.22 -6.81 -14.46
CA GLN A 495 -13.01 -5.58 -14.53
C GLN A 495 -12.15 -4.38 -14.10
N TRP A 496 -11.62 -3.65 -15.08
CA TRP A 496 -10.78 -2.46 -14.85
C TRP A 496 -11.49 -1.18 -15.29
N ASN A 497 -11.33 -0.11 -14.53
CA ASN A 497 -11.94 1.18 -14.81
C ASN A 497 -11.18 1.90 -15.95
N VAL A 498 -11.72 1.84 -17.18
CA VAL A 498 -11.15 2.49 -18.38
C VAL A 498 -10.97 4.00 -18.17
N THR A 499 -11.95 4.67 -17.57
CA THR A 499 -11.96 6.13 -17.37
C THR A 499 -10.85 6.57 -16.43
N GLU A 500 -10.67 5.87 -15.30
CA GLU A 500 -9.54 6.15 -14.41
C GLU A 500 -8.21 5.82 -15.09
N TRP A 501 -8.09 4.67 -15.76
CA TRP A 501 -6.84 4.27 -16.41
C TRP A 501 -6.41 5.27 -17.50
N ARG A 502 -7.34 5.70 -18.35
CA ARG A 502 -7.13 6.77 -19.34
C ARG A 502 -6.65 8.06 -18.68
N PHE A 503 -7.24 8.46 -17.56
CA PHE A 503 -6.82 9.63 -16.78
C PHE A 503 -5.42 9.45 -16.17
N ARG A 504 -5.05 8.26 -15.67
CA ARG A 504 -3.68 8.00 -15.18
C ARG A 504 -2.64 8.07 -16.30
N LEU A 505 -2.98 7.56 -17.51
CA LEU A 505 -2.08 7.58 -18.67
C LEU A 505 -1.91 8.97 -19.29
N SER A 506 -3.00 9.72 -19.49
CA SER A 506 -2.97 11.01 -20.20
C SER A 506 -2.17 12.09 -19.45
N LEU A 507 -2.13 12.02 -18.11
CA LEU A 507 -1.40 12.97 -17.28
C LEU A 507 0.11 12.96 -17.55
N ASP A 508 0.71 11.79 -17.74
CA ASP A 508 2.18 11.64 -17.85
C ASP A 508 2.63 11.22 -19.26
N ALA A 509 1.77 11.32 -20.27
CA ALA A 509 2.00 10.73 -21.60
C ALA A 509 3.31 11.18 -22.28
N TRP A 510 3.68 12.46 -22.16
CA TRP A 510 4.80 13.04 -22.89
C TRP A 510 6.15 12.92 -22.16
N ILE A 511 6.16 12.80 -20.83
CA ILE A 511 7.40 12.90 -20.03
C ILE A 511 8.36 11.72 -20.28
N VAL A 512 7.83 10.55 -20.62
CA VAL A 512 8.62 9.36 -20.95
C VAL A 512 9.46 9.61 -22.21
N TYR A 513 8.88 10.23 -23.24
CA TYR A 513 9.59 10.59 -24.48
C TYR A 513 10.64 11.68 -24.23
N VAL A 514 10.38 12.63 -23.33
CA VAL A 514 11.40 13.60 -22.88
C VAL A 514 12.56 12.90 -22.15
N GLY A 515 12.27 11.88 -21.33
CA GLY A 515 13.29 11.02 -20.72
C GLY A 515 14.16 10.29 -21.74
N MET A 516 13.51 9.63 -22.72
CA MET A 516 14.19 8.96 -23.83
C MET A 516 15.07 9.94 -24.64
N LEU A 517 14.55 11.14 -24.94
CA LEU A 517 15.27 12.17 -25.70
C LEU A 517 16.46 12.71 -24.91
N CYS A 518 16.31 12.93 -23.60
CA CYS A 518 17.41 13.32 -22.73
C CYS A 518 18.51 12.26 -22.70
N ALA A 519 18.16 10.96 -22.60
CA ALA A 519 19.13 9.88 -22.69
C ALA A 519 19.84 9.84 -24.05
N TYR A 520 19.10 10.01 -25.15
CA TYR A 520 19.67 10.08 -26.49
C TYR A 520 20.66 11.24 -26.64
N VAL A 521 20.30 12.44 -26.19
CA VAL A 521 21.17 13.63 -26.22
C VAL A 521 22.42 13.41 -25.36
N THR A 522 22.29 12.92 -24.13
CA THR A 522 23.44 12.61 -23.26
C THR A 522 24.39 11.59 -23.91
N ILE A 523 23.84 10.55 -24.56
CA ILE A 523 24.65 9.58 -25.30
C ILE A 523 25.41 10.26 -26.44
N GLN A 524 24.74 11.03 -27.30
CA GLN A 524 25.38 11.68 -28.45
C GLN A 524 26.43 12.72 -28.03
N LEU A 525 26.16 13.52 -26.98
CA LEU A 525 27.14 14.45 -26.40
C LEU A 525 28.41 13.72 -25.91
N SER A 526 28.27 12.50 -25.37
CA SER A 526 29.38 11.66 -24.92
C SER A 526 30.13 10.98 -26.07
N GLU A 527 29.42 10.46 -27.07
CA GLU A 527 30.01 9.72 -28.21
C GLU A 527 30.79 10.66 -29.14
N TYR A 528 30.26 11.87 -29.42
CA TYR A 528 30.95 12.88 -30.21
C TYR A 528 31.98 13.73 -29.44
N LYS A 529 32.19 13.46 -28.13
CA LYS A 529 33.14 14.18 -27.25
C LYS A 529 33.06 15.72 -27.37
N ILE A 530 31.84 16.26 -27.45
CA ILE A 530 31.61 17.68 -27.78
C ILE A 530 32.24 18.63 -26.74
N SER A 531 32.37 18.18 -25.48
CA SER A 531 33.04 18.92 -24.41
C SER A 531 34.54 19.15 -24.61
N THR A 532 35.25 18.24 -25.30
CA THR A 532 36.67 18.42 -25.65
C THR A 532 36.84 19.04 -27.04
N ASN A 533 35.96 18.69 -27.98
CA ASN A 533 36.11 19.06 -29.39
C ASN A 533 35.66 20.49 -29.67
N TYR A 534 34.67 21.01 -28.92
CA TYR A 534 34.12 22.36 -29.12
C TYR A 534 33.98 23.11 -27.77
N PRO A 535 35.08 23.37 -27.04
CA PRO A 535 35.03 23.84 -25.65
C PRO A 535 34.34 25.20 -25.47
N ARG A 536 34.48 26.14 -26.42
CA ARG A 536 33.78 27.44 -26.39
C ARG A 536 32.25 27.27 -26.52
N PHE A 537 31.81 26.46 -27.49
CA PHE A 537 30.39 26.14 -27.67
C PHE A 537 29.82 25.38 -26.46
N TRP A 538 30.57 24.40 -25.95
CA TRP A 538 30.19 23.65 -24.75
C TRP A 538 30.02 24.55 -23.53
N PHE A 539 30.92 25.53 -23.32
CA PHE A 539 30.78 26.51 -22.25
C PHE A 539 29.53 27.39 -22.41
N LEU A 540 29.30 27.96 -23.59
CA LEU A 540 28.11 28.76 -23.90
C LEU A 540 26.81 27.96 -23.72
N ALA A 541 26.73 26.77 -24.30
CA ALA A 541 25.57 25.89 -24.20
C ALA A 541 25.28 25.51 -22.74
N LYS A 542 26.33 25.17 -21.97
CA LYS A 542 26.20 24.82 -20.55
C LYS A 542 25.73 26.01 -19.70
N LEU A 543 26.21 27.22 -19.99
CA LEU A 543 25.77 28.46 -19.32
C LEU A 543 24.31 28.80 -19.67
N ALA A 544 23.92 28.71 -20.94
CA ALA A 544 22.55 28.89 -21.39
C ALA A 544 21.59 27.87 -20.73
N CYS A 545 21.98 26.60 -20.67
CA CYS A 545 21.23 25.57 -19.95
C CYS A 545 21.08 25.88 -18.44
N LEU A 546 22.10 26.43 -17.78
CA LEU A 546 21.98 26.86 -16.38
C LEU A 546 20.94 27.98 -16.22
N ILE A 547 21.02 29.02 -17.05
CA ILE A 547 20.10 30.17 -16.99
C ILE A 547 18.66 29.71 -17.24
N LEU A 548 18.44 28.91 -18.29
CA LEU A 548 17.14 28.33 -18.61
C LEU A 548 16.62 27.39 -17.51
N ALA A 549 17.49 26.65 -16.83
CA ALA A 549 17.09 25.79 -15.70
C ALA A 549 16.71 26.60 -14.45
N VAL A 550 17.42 27.68 -14.13
CA VAL A 550 17.06 28.56 -13.00
C VAL A 550 15.73 29.27 -13.28
N LEU A 551 15.57 29.85 -14.47
CA LEU A 551 14.32 30.48 -14.91
C LEU A 551 13.18 29.45 -14.99
N GLY A 552 13.45 28.23 -15.43
CA GLY A 552 12.50 27.12 -15.49
C GLY A 552 12.00 26.67 -14.11
N MET A 553 12.88 26.56 -13.11
CA MET A 553 12.46 26.25 -11.73
C MET A 553 11.61 27.38 -11.12
N ILE A 554 12.06 28.63 -11.25
CA ILE A 554 11.36 29.79 -10.67
C ILE A 554 10.01 30.00 -11.36
N GLY A 555 10.01 30.02 -12.70
CA GLY A 555 8.80 30.14 -13.51
C GLY A 555 7.81 29.00 -13.28
N PHE A 556 8.29 27.76 -13.07
CA PHE A 556 7.43 26.65 -12.68
C PHE A 556 6.72 26.91 -11.34
N PHE A 557 7.46 27.28 -10.28
CA PHE A 557 6.83 27.51 -8.97
C PHE A 557 5.92 28.75 -8.95
N VAL A 558 6.26 29.81 -9.68
CA VAL A 558 5.39 30.99 -9.84
C VAL A 558 4.11 30.64 -10.60
N PHE A 559 4.21 29.91 -11.72
CA PHE A 559 3.04 29.40 -12.45
C PHE A 559 2.18 28.53 -11.52
N GLU A 560 2.79 27.50 -10.93
CA GLU A 560 2.12 26.51 -10.09
C GLU A 560 1.31 27.16 -8.96
N LEU A 561 1.92 28.03 -8.16
CA LEU A 561 1.24 28.62 -7.00
C LEU A 561 0.05 29.53 -7.36
N THR A 562 -0.17 29.86 -8.64
CA THR A 562 -1.38 30.55 -9.13
C THR A 562 -2.49 29.60 -9.59
N GLN A 563 -2.22 28.30 -9.76
CA GLN A 563 -3.16 27.36 -10.37
C GLN A 563 -4.05 26.65 -9.35
N SER A 564 -5.32 26.48 -9.72
CA SER A 564 -6.19 25.53 -9.03
C SER A 564 -5.73 24.09 -9.31
N LYS A 565 -6.05 23.17 -8.40
CA LYS A 565 -5.81 21.73 -8.60
C LYS A 565 -6.38 21.20 -9.93
N ALA A 566 -7.55 21.69 -10.35
CA ALA A 566 -8.16 21.28 -11.62
C ALA A 566 -7.42 21.89 -12.82
N SER A 567 -7.10 23.18 -12.76
CA SER A 567 -6.36 23.91 -13.80
C SER A 567 -4.99 23.28 -14.05
N TYR A 568 -4.21 23.06 -13.00
CA TYR A 568 -2.89 22.43 -13.13
C TYR A 568 -2.98 21.00 -13.69
N THR A 569 -3.98 20.22 -13.28
CA THR A 569 -4.16 18.84 -13.77
C THR A 569 -4.33 18.79 -15.30
N ALA A 570 -4.89 19.84 -15.92
CA ALA A 570 -4.98 19.97 -17.38
C ALA A 570 -3.64 20.42 -18.04
N TYR A 571 -2.86 21.28 -17.39
CA TYR A 571 -1.57 21.76 -17.91
C TYR A 571 -0.38 20.82 -17.65
N HIS A 572 -0.47 19.96 -16.63
CA HIS A 572 0.58 19.04 -16.17
C HIS A 572 1.25 18.20 -17.29
N PRO A 573 0.53 17.60 -18.27
CA PRO A 573 1.15 16.87 -19.37
C PRO A 573 2.14 17.71 -20.17
N TYR A 574 1.85 19.00 -20.33
CA TYR A 574 2.58 19.92 -21.20
C TYR A 574 3.64 20.75 -20.44
N MET A 575 3.52 20.87 -19.12
CA MET A 575 4.40 21.72 -18.29
C MET A 575 5.36 20.93 -17.39
N SER A 576 5.06 19.68 -17.05
CA SER A 576 5.84 18.88 -16.06
C SER A 576 7.31 18.66 -16.44
N TRP A 577 7.65 18.67 -17.73
CA TRP A 577 9.03 18.51 -18.20
C TRP A 577 9.94 19.69 -17.81
N VAL A 578 9.41 20.90 -17.63
CA VAL A 578 10.18 22.11 -17.33
C VAL A 578 10.94 21.99 -16.00
N PRO A 579 10.29 21.75 -14.84
CA PRO A 579 11.01 21.56 -13.58
C PRO A 579 11.86 20.27 -13.57
N ILE A 580 11.47 19.23 -14.31
CA ILE A 580 12.23 17.96 -14.36
C ILE A 580 13.57 18.16 -15.08
N LEU A 581 13.58 18.73 -16.29
CA LEU A 581 14.83 19.03 -17.00
C LEU A 581 15.66 20.07 -16.25
N SER A 582 15.01 21.07 -15.62
CA SER A 582 15.70 22.08 -14.82
C SER A 582 16.41 21.47 -13.61
N PHE A 583 15.75 20.58 -12.85
CA PHE A 583 16.36 19.81 -11.78
C PHE A 583 17.53 18.96 -12.29
N VAL A 584 17.35 18.24 -13.41
CA VAL A 584 18.40 17.41 -14.02
C VAL A 584 19.64 18.24 -14.37
N VAL A 585 19.47 19.40 -15.00
CA VAL A 585 20.59 20.31 -15.35
C VAL A 585 21.27 20.83 -14.08
N LEU A 586 20.51 21.35 -13.11
CA LEU A 586 21.06 21.91 -11.87
C LEU A 586 21.83 20.85 -11.06
N ARG A 587 21.25 19.66 -10.87
CA ARG A 587 21.84 18.53 -10.14
C ARG A 587 23.15 18.04 -10.76
N ASN A 588 23.31 18.20 -12.09
CA ASN A 588 24.49 17.76 -12.86
C ASN A 588 25.45 18.90 -13.25
N TYR A 589 25.16 20.17 -12.99
CA TYR A 589 25.93 21.30 -13.52
C TYR A 589 27.40 21.32 -13.03
N THR A 590 27.65 20.99 -11.77
CA THR A 590 28.99 20.95 -11.17
C THR A 590 29.50 19.51 -11.01
N ARG A 591 30.82 19.30 -11.09
CA ARG A 591 31.44 18.00 -10.78
C ARG A 591 31.21 17.60 -9.32
N ARG A 592 31.19 18.55 -8.39
CA ARG A 592 30.79 18.31 -6.99
C ARG A 592 29.35 17.79 -6.90
N GLY A 593 28.43 18.32 -7.70
CA GLY A 593 27.06 17.81 -7.83
C GLY A 593 27.04 16.34 -8.28
N ARG A 594 27.77 16.00 -9.35
CA ARG A 594 27.86 14.62 -9.85
C ARG A 594 28.48 13.64 -8.86
N ASN A 595 29.52 14.07 -8.14
CA ASN A 595 30.31 13.22 -7.23
C ASN A 595 29.87 13.29 -5.74
N THR A 596 28.69 13.83 -5.42
CA THR A 596 28.15 13.88 -4.04
C THR A 596 26.71 13.38 -4.01
N TYR A 597 26.33 12.56 -3.03
CA TYR A 597 24.94 12.13 -2.80
C TYR A 597 24.62 11.82 -1.33
N SER A 598 23.35 11.87 -0.94
CA SER A 598 22.86 11.45 0.38
C SER A 598 22.71 9.93 0.47
N ARG A 599 23.39 9.29 1.44
CA ARG A 599 23.23 7.84 1.69
C ARG A 599 21.82 7.48 2.14
N PHE A 600 21.18 8.33 2.96
CA PHE A 600 19.82 8.09 3.46
C PHE A 600 18.81 8.05 2.31
N PHE A 601 18.83 9.05 1.42
CA PHE A 601 17.96 9.04 0.26
C PHE A 601 18.33 7.90 -0.71
N ALA A 602 19.60 7.65 -0.99
CA ALA A 602 20.00 6.53 -1.86
C ALA A 602 19.60 5.14 -1.30
N PHE A 603 19.47 4.99 0.03
CA PHE A 603 18.89 3.81 0.66
C PHE A 603 17.37 3.71 0.40
N ILE A 604 16.61 4.76 0.71
CA ILE A 604 15.14 4.78 0.47
C ILE A 604 14.81 4.59 -1.02
N GLY A 605 15.62 5.15 -1.92
CA GLY A 605 15.46 4.98 -3.37
C GLY A 605 15.64 3.56 -3.87
N LYS A 606 16.44 2.73 -3.18
CA LYS A 606 16.61 1.31 -3.50
C LYS A 606 15.40 0.46 -3.06
N ILE A 607 14.60 0.95 -2.10
CA ILE A 607 13.36 0.32 -1.61
C ILE A 607 12.10 1.12 -1.99
N SER A 608 12.20 1.97 -3.04
CA SER A 608 11.15 2.94 -3.37
C SER A 608 9.85 2.28 -3.85
N LEU A 609 9.94 1.17 -4.57
CA LEU A 609 8.76 0.42 -5.03
C LEU A 609 8.03 -0.26 -3.86
N GLU A 610 8.77 -0.93 -2.97
CA GLU A 610 8.18 -1.57 -1.78
C GLU A 610 7.56 -0.56 -0.83
N THR A 611 8.21 0.58 -0.58
CA THR A 611 7.61 1.66 0.21
C THR A 611 6.40 2.28 -0.49
N PHE A 612 6.40 2.41 -1.82
CA PHE A 612 5.25 2.95 -2.55
C PHE A 612 4.02 2.03 -2.41
N ILE A 613 4.20 0.73 -2.54
CA ILE A 613 3.08 -0.23 -2.48
C ILE A 613 2.70 -0.52 -1.01
N GLY A 614 3.68 -0.67 -0.13
CA GLY A 614 3.46 -0.97 1.29
C GLY A 614 2.77 0.15 2.07
N GLN A 615 2.89 1.42 1.64
CA GLN A 615 2.25 2.53 2.35
C GLN A 615 0.74 2.31 2.49
N PHE A 616 0.10 1.74 1.47
CA PHE A 616 -1.35 1.56 1.37
C PHE A 616 -1.98 0.73 2.50
N HIS A 617 -1.20 -0.17 3.13
CA HIS A 617 -1.70 -1.11 4.16
C HIS A 617 -0.84 -1.19 5.44
N MET A 618 0.33 -0.51 5.49
CA MET A 618 1.21 -0.48 6.68
C MET A 618 1.28 0.88 7.39
N TRP A 619 0.95 1.96 6.69
CA TRP A 619 0.88 3.33 7.22
C TRP A 619 -0.52 3.90 7.05
N LEU A 620 -1.06 3.74 5.85
CA LEU A 620 -2.43 4.06 5.51
C LEU A 620 -3.33 2.86 5.82
N ALA A 621 -4.62 3.12 5.97
CA ALA A 621 -5.64 2.08 6.15
C ALA A 621 -6.94 2.48 5.43
N ALA A 622 -7.82 1.50 5.19
CA ALA A 622 -9.09 1.62 4.48
C ALA A 622 -8.94 2.42 3.19
N ASP A 623 -8.23 1.81 2.24
CA ASP A 623 -8.01 2.26 0.88
C ASP A 623 -7.60 3.75 0.79
N THR A 624 -6.55 4.07 1.55
CA THR A 624 -5.94 5.41 1.76
C THR A 624 -6.73 6.44 2.56
N ARG A 625 -7.96 6.14 3.02
CA ARG A 625 -8.80 7.14 3.72
C ARG A 625 -8.38 7.38 5.18
N GLY A 626 -7.77 6.39 5.82
CA GLY A 626 -7.29 6.46 7.21
C GLY A 626 -5.78 6.25 7.37
N LEU A 627 -5.34 6.30 8.63
CA LEU A 627 -4.00 5.93 9.10
C LEU A 627 -4.10 4.72 10.04
N LEU A 628 -3.08 3.86 9.98
CA LEU A 628 -2.93 2.71 10.86
C LEU A 628 -2.35 3.16 12.22
N VAL A 629 -3.02 2.78 13.30
CA VAL A 629 -2.55 2.98 14.68
C VAL A 629 -2.03 1.64 15.19
N ILE A 630 -0.71 1.54 15.34
CA ILE A 630 -0.02 0.29 15.70
C ILE A 630 0.15 0.12 17.20
N LEU A 631 0.04 1.20 17.99
CA LEU A 631 0.17 1.15 19.44
C LEU A 631 -1.16 0.72 20.09
N PRO A 632 -1.16 -0.20 21.09
CA PRO A 632 -2.40 -0.75 21.66
C PRO A 632 -3.38 0.29 22.22
N ASN A 633 -2.87 1.36 22.86
CA ASN A 633 -3.71 2.44 23.39
C ASN A 633 -4.05 3.46 22.30
N ALA A 634 -4.92 3.07 21.37
CA ALA A 634 -5.35 3.93 20.26
C ALA A 634 -6.02 5.23 20.73
N SER A 635 -6.73 5.21 21.86
CA SER A 635 -7.35 6.40 22.46
C SER A 635 -6.30 7.44 22.87
N TRP A 636 -5.16 7.02 23.42
CA TRP A 636 -4.06 7.92 23.75
C TRP A 636 -3.36 8.45 22.49
N VAL A 637 -3.13 7.62 21.47
CA VAL A 637 -2.55 8.04 20.19
C VAL A 637 -3.39 9.12 19.50
N ILE A 638 -4.73 8.98 19.53
CA ILE A 638 -5.65 9.91 18.88
C ILE A 638 -5.79 11.23 19.66
N LYS A 639 -5.67 11.19 21.00
CA LYS A 639 -5.86 12.37 21.88
C LYS A 639 -4.58 13.13 22.24
N SER A 640 -3.41 12.48 22.19
CA SER A 640 -2.14 13.07 22.60
C SER A 640 -1.25 13.32 21.40
N ALA A 641 -0.75 14.55 21.24
CA ALA A 641 0.26 14.87 20.24
C ALA A 641 1.51 13.97 20.39
N LEU A 642 1.96 13.72 21.63
CA LEU A 642 3.07 12.80 21.90
C LEU A 642 2.75 11.37 21.47
N GLY A 643 1.52 10.90 21.72
CA GLY A 643 1.06 9.58 21.27
C GLY A 643 1.02 9.45 19.75
N TRP A 644 0.61 10.50 19.04
CA TRP A 644 0.66 10.57 17.59
C TRP A 644 2.09 10.51 17.05
N TRP A 645 3.01 11.31 17.60
CA TRP A 645 4.43 11.34 17.20
C TRP A 645 5.13 10.00 17.48
N ILE A 646 4.85 9.34 18.60
CA ILE A 646 5.43 8.03 18.91
C ILE A 646 4.82 6.93 18.01
N ASN A 647 3.51 6.98 17.71
CA ASN A 647 2.92 6.07 16.72
C ASN A 647 3.54 6.25 15.33
N LEU A 648 3.77 7.50 14.89
CA LEU A 648 4.48 7.80 13.64
C LEU A 648 5.92 7.25 13.67
N LEU A 649 6.68 7.47 14.74
CA LEU A 649 8.06 6.99 14.85
C LEU A 649 8.13 5.46 14.77
N VAL A 650 7.37 4.74 15.60
CA VAL A 650 7.41 3.27 15.64
C VAL A 650 6.87 2.68 14.34
N SER A 651 5.79 3.23 13.78
CA SER A 651 5.26 2.77 12.48
C SER A 651 6.20 3.07 11.33
N SER A 652 6.99 4.16 11.39
CA SER A 652 8.04 4.44 10.39
C SER A 652 9.17 3.42 10.44
N VAL A 653 9.63 3.05 11.64
CA VAL A 653 10.68 2.04 11.82
C VAL A 653 10.20 0.68 11.30
N VAL A 654 9.01 0.21 11.71
CA VAL A 654 8.43 -1.06 11.25
C VAL A 654 8.20 -1.04 9.73
N PHE A 655 7.65 0.06 9.18
CA PHE A 655 7.40 0.22 7.75
C PHE A 655 8.69 0.12 6.91
N VAL A 656 9.74 0.84 7.28
CA VAL A 656 11.03 0.81 6.55
C VAL A 656 11.70 -0.56 6.69
N PHE A 657 11.67 -1.17 7.88
CA PHE A 657 12.20 -2.52 8.12
C PHE A 657 11.52 -3.57 7.24
N VAL A 658 10.18 -3.60 7.22
CA VAL A 658 9.41 -4.53 6.37
C VAL A 658 9.68 -4.25 4.89
N CYS A 659 9.70 -2.99 4.45
CA CYS A 659 10.00 -2.65 3.05
C CYS A 659 11.41 -3.06 2.61
N TYR A 660 12.40 -2.97 3.49
CA TYR A 660 13.78 -3.40 3.22
C TYR A 660 13.86 -4.90 2.94
N HIS A 661 13.37 -5.73 3.87
CA HIS A 661 13.38 -7.19 3.70
C HIS A 661 12.46 -7.65 2.56
N LEU A 662 11.31 -6.97 2.35
CA LEU A 662 10.43 -7.22 1.22
C LEU A 662 11.11 -6.89 -0.13
N SER A 663 12.00 -5.90 -0.19
CA SER A 663 12.73 -5.53 -1.41
C SER A 663 13.81 -6.56 -1.77
N GLN A 664 14.45 -7.15 -0.75
CA GLN A 664 15.34 -8.30 -0.89
C GLN A 664 14.56 -9.53 -1.38
N ALA A 665 13.43 -9.85 -0.72
CA ALA A 665 12.60 -10.99 -1.04
C ALA A 665 12.02 -10.93 -2.46
N THR A 666 11.40 -9.81 -2.85
CA THR A 666 10.90 -9.62 -4.23
C THR A 666 12.02 -9.68 -5.28
N GLY A 667 13.23 -9.21 -4.95
CA GLY A 667 14.42 -9.36 -5.79
C GLY A 667 14.85 -10.82 -5.98
N ALA A 668 14.93 -11.60 -4.90
CA ALA A 668 15.27 -13.02 -4.94
C ALA A 668 14.20 -13.85 -5.69
N LEU A 669 12.92 -13.64 -5.37
CA LEU A 669 11.79 -14.31 -6.04
C LEU A 669 11.74 -13.98 -7.53
N THR A 670 12.01 -12.73 -7.93
CA THR A 670 12.12 -12.36 -9.36
C THR A 670 13.19 -13.19 -10.07
N LYS A 671 14.39 -13.31 -9.49
CA LYS A 671 15.49 -14.11 -10.08
C LYS A 671 15.09 -15.58 -10.21
N TRP A 672 14.51 -16.15 -9.16
CA TRP A 672 14.06 -17.54 -9.15
C TRP A 672 12.99 -17.82 -10.22
N ILE A 673 11.93 -17.01 -10.27
CA ILE A 673 10.86 -17.09 -11.28
C ILE A 673 11.41 -16.94 -12.71
N CYS A 674 12.38 -16.06 -12.93
CA CYS A 674 12.93 -15.78 -14.26
C CYS A 674 14.13 -16.66 -14.66
N SER A 675 14.59 -17.54 -13.77
CA SER A 675 15.84 -18.30 -13.90
C SER A 675 15.97 -19.05 -15.23
N GLY A 676 14.95 -19.84 -15.60
CA GLY A 676 14.95 -20.60 -16.85
C GLY A 676 15.03 -19.74 -18.12
N ALA A 677 14.43 -18.54 -18.11
CA ALA A 677 14.52 -17.60 -19.23
C ALA A 677 15.92 -16.97 -19.32
N GLN A 678 16.53 -16.66 -18.16
CA GLN A 678 17.89 -16.13 -18.09
C GLN A 678 18.94 -17.16 -18.53
N GLN A 679 18.77 -18.44 -18.16
CA GLN A 679 19.65 -19.52 -18.58
C GLN A 679 19.57 -19.72 -20.10
N GLN A 680 18.36 -19.86 -20.66
CA GLN A 680 18.19 -19.98 -22.12
C GLN A 680 18.77 -18.80 -22.93
N GLN A 681 18.87 -17.60 -22.33
CA GLN A 681 19.55 -16.46 -22.96
C GLN A 681 21.08 -16.59 -22.91
N LYS A 682 21.66 -17.13 -21.82
CA LYS A 682 23.09 -17.50 -21.75
C LYS A 682 23.43 -18.60 -22.74
N ASP A 683 22.64 -19.67 -22.78
CA ASP A 683 22.89 -20.84 -23.64
C ASP A 683 22.92 -20.44 -25.13
N LYS A 684 21.99 -19.56 -25.54
CA LYS A 684 21.97 -18.99 -26.90
C LYS A 684 23.15 -18.05 -27.19
N ALA A 685 23.62 -17.28 -26.21
CA ALA A 685 24.80 -16.45 -26.38
C ALA A 685 26.08 -17.30 -26.52
N ALA A 686 26.21 -18.37 -25.74
CA ALA A 686 27.30 -19.33 -25.84
C ALA A 686 27.30 -20.05 -27.20
N ALA A 687 26.15 -20.53 -27.66
CA ALA A 687 26.00 -21.17 -28.98
C ALA A 687 26.36 -20.23 -30.15
N ALA A 688 25.95 -18.95 -30.08
CA ALA A 688 26.33 -17.95 -31.07
C ALA A 688 27.84 -17.66 -31.07
N GLY A 689 28.47 -17.62 -29.89
CA GLY A 689 29.93 -17.49 -29.78
C GLY A 689 30.68 -18.67 -30.39
N ALA A 690 30.25 -19.90 -30.08
CA ALA A 690 30.87 -21.14 -30.60
C ALA A 690 30.76 -21.31 -32.13
N THR A 691 29.82 -20.63 -32.79
CA THR A 691 29.68 -20.65 -34.26
C THR A 691 30.62 -19.66 -34.95
N THR A 692 31.34 -18.80 -34.21
CA THR A 692 32.11 -17.66 -34.74
C THR A 692 33.61 -17.80 -34.45
N THR A 693 34.20 -18.99 -34.67
CA THR A 693 35.60 -19.29 -34.32
C THR A 693 36.47 -19.70 -35.54
N THR A 694 36.28 -19.04 -36.68
CA THR A 694 37.11 -19.32 -37.89
C THR A 694 37.44 -18.08 -38.75
N SER A 695 37.74 -16.92 -38.14
CA SER A 695 38.49 -15.85 -38.83
C SER A 695 39.12 -14.82 -37.87
N THR A 696 40.45 -14.82 -37.84
CA THR A 696 41.36 -13.67 -37.56
C THR A 696 41.17 -12.83 -36.29
N SER A 697 42.09 -13.00 -35.33
CA SER A 697 42.25 -12.14 -34.15
C SER A 697 42.81 -10.76 -34.48
N ALA A 698 42.33 -9.71 -33.80
CA ALA A 698 42.99 -8.39 -33.74
C ALA A 698 42.73 -7.71 -32.37
N ASN A 699 43.79 -7.41 -31.63
CA ASN A 699 43.68 -6.82 -30.28
C ASN A 699 43.30 -5.33 -30.32
N SER A 700 42.33 -4.93 -29.49
CA SER A 700 42.19 -3.55 -29.02
C SER A 700 41.49 -3.48 -27.66
N HIS A 701 42.26 -3.63 -26.58
CA HIS A 701 41.75 -3.36 -25.23
C HIS A 701 41.41 -1.87 -25.07
N THR A 702 40.12 -1.53 -25.20
CA THR A 702 39.57 -0.26 -24.73
C THR A 702 38.55 -0.56 -23.63
N THR A 703 38.86 -0.12 -22.42
CA THR A 703 38.04 -0.33 -21.22
C THR A 703 36.80 0.57 -21.25
N ALA A 704 35.75 0.10 -21.91
CA ALA A 704 34.43 0.71 -21.82
C ALA A 704 33.90 0.58 -20.37
N PRO A 705 33.42 1.65 -19.73
CA PRO A 705 32.88 1.58 -18.38
C PRO A 705 31.57 0.79 -18.32
N ASP A 706 31.39 0.00 -17.26
CA ASP A 706 30.24 -0.91 -17.09
C ASP A 706 28.90 -0.19 -17.24
N ALA A 707 28.17 -0.52 -18.31
CA ALA A 707 26.86 0.07 -18.63
C ALA A 707 25.72 -0.53 -17.78
N ASP A 708 25.89 -0.51 -16.45
CA ASP A 708 25.02 -1.18 -15.49
C ASP A 708 24.05 -0.22 -14.78
N SER A 709 22.87 -0.04 -15.38
CA SER A 709 21.69 0.40 -14.62
C SER A 709 20.36 0.07 -15.33
N VAL A 710 19.33 -0.11 -14.51
CA VAL A 710 17.92 0.07 -14.89
C VAL A 710 17.30 0.97 -13.82
N PRO A 711 16.61 2.07 -14.17
CA PRO A 711 16.13 3.06 -13.20
C PRO A 711 15.23 2.53 -12.10
N LEU A 712 14.49 1.44 -12.34
CA LEU A 712 13.41 0.97 -11.47
C LEU A 712 13.76 -0.28 -10.66
N LEU A 713 14.91 -0.91 -10.92
CA LEU A 713 15.29 -2.17 -10.28
C LEU A 713 16.41 -1.93 -9.28
N PRO A 714 16.29 -2.34 -8.00
CA PRO A 714 17.45 -2.44 -7.12
C PRO A 714 18.38 -3.54 -7.62
N THR A 715 19.64 -3.19 -7.89
CA THR A 715 20.68 -4.12 -8.33
C THR A 715 21.40 -4.72 -7.12
N SER A 716 21.16 -6.01 -6.87
CA SER A 716 21.86 -6.77 -5.83
C SER A 716 23.22 -7.26 -6.35
N THR A 717 24.30 -6.54 -6.05
CA THR A 717 25.68 -6.98 -6.31
C THR A 717 26.44 -7.11 -5.00
N HIS A 718 26.33 -8.28 -4.35
CA HIS A 718 27.28 -8.66 -3.32
C HIS A 718 28.64 -8.88 -3.97
N LYS A 719 29.62 -8.01 -3.69
CA LYS A 719 31.02 -8.42 -3.70
C LYS A 719 31.28 -9.14 -2.38
N SER A 720 31.49 -10.44 -2.43
CA SER A 720 32.11 -11.19 -1.34
C SER A 720 33.61 -10.86 -1.34
N SER A 721 34.03 -9.92 -0.50
CA SER A 721 35.45 -9.64 -0.25
C SER A 721 36.02 -10.73 0.66
N SER A 722 36.55 -11.79 0.05
CA SER A 722 37.31 -12.84 0.72
C SER A 722 38.79 -12.43 0.81
N ASP A 723 39.07 -11.38 1.57
CA ASP A 723 40.42 -10.95 1.93
C ASP A 723 40.60 -11.16 3.43
N GLY A 724 41.26 -12.26 3.80
CA GLY A 724 41.58 -12.58 5.18
C GLY A 724 43.03 -12.25 5.49
N ASP A 725 43.27 -11.13 6.16
CA ASP A 725 44.59 -10.76 6.71
C ASP A 725 44.42 -10.29 8.15
N SER A 726 44.76 -11.15 9.11
CA SER A 726 44.69 -10.85 10.55
C SER A 726 45.98 -10.19 11.02
N SER A 727 45.94 -8.87 11.26
CA SER A 727 47.04 -8.11 11.86
C SER A 727 46.70 -7.66 13.28
N THR A 728 46.67 -8.62 14.21
CA THR A 728 46.50 -8.35 15.64
C THR A 728 47.86 -8.02 16.27
N SER A 729 48.19 -6.74 16.39
CA SER A 729 49.29 -6.30 17.25
C SER A 729 48.86 -6.38 18.72
N THR A 730 49.37 -7.35 19.45
CA THR A 730 49.28 -7.40 20.92
C THR A 730 50.65 -7.79 21.47
N LEU A 731 50.97 -7.26 22.65
CA LEU A 731 52.31 -7.19 23.22
C LEU A 731 52.95 -8.57 23.43
N LEU A 732 54.24 -8.67 23.10
CA LEU A 732 55.14 -9.64 23.73
C LEU A 732 55.71 -8.99 24.99
N MET A 733 55.75 -9.74 26.10
CA MET A 733 56.94 -9.95 26.91
C MET A 733 56.85 -11.33 27.61
N ASP A 734 58.03 -11.85 27.95
CA ASP A 734 58.35 -12.86 28.96
C ASP A 734 58.04 -14.37 28.75
N GLU A 735 59.16 -15.06 28.50
CA GLU A 735 59.69 -16.25 29.21
C GLU A 735 59.47 -17.71 28.72
N GLU A 736 60.63 -18.38 28.66
CA GLU A 736 60.97 -19.79 28.92
C GLU A 736 60.41 -20.98 28.07
N ASN A 737 61.37 -21.56 27.34
CA ASN A 737 61.83 -22.96 27.41
C ASN A 737 61.41 -24.06 26.40
N THR A 738 62.41 -24.93 26.16
CA THR A 738 62.36 -26.33 25.69
C THR A 738 61.51 -26.68 24.45
N THR A 739 62.06 -26.71 23.22
CA THR A 739 62.97 -27.72 22.58
C THR A 739 62.31 -28.98 21.98
N THR A 740 62.63 -29.24 20.70
CA THR A 740 62.57 -30.54 19.98
C THR A 740 61.18 -31.18 19.76
N LYS A 741 60.91 -32.02 18.75
CA LYS A 741 61.71 -32.67 17.67
C LYS A 741 60.78 -33.02 16.49
N GLY A 742 61.31 -33.17 15.28
CA GLY A 742 60.71 -34.03 14.22
C GLY A 742 61.57 -35.29 14.01
N PRO A 743 61.49 -36.01 12.87
CA PRO A 743 60.55 -35.88 11.74
C PRO A 743 60.14 -37.28 11.14
N ALA A 744 59.78 -37.31 9.85
CA ALA A 744 59.93 -38.42 8.88
C ALA A 744 58.80 -39.46 8.66
N GLN A 745 58.87 -40.06 7.46
CA GLN A 745 57.92 -40.97 6.79
C GLN A 745 58.34 -42.44 6.93
N LEU A 746 57.45 -43.44 6.64
CA LEU A 746 57.60 -44.41 5.51
C LEU A 746 56.69 -45.68 5.54
N GLN A 747 55.97 -45.90 4.42
CA GLN A 747 55.77 -47.17 3.65
C GLN A 747 55.04 -48.44 4.19
N VAL A 748 54.88 -49.41 3.25
CA VAL A 748 54.28 -50.79 3.29
C VAL A 748 52.76 -50.83 3.03
N GLU A 749 52.16 -51.39 1.95
CA GLU A 749 52.24 -52.70 1.20
C GLU A 749 51.55 -53.90 1.90
N ARG A 750 50.85 -54.86 1.27
CA ARG A 750 50.27 -55.07 -0.10
C ARG A 750 49.34 -56.33 -0.07
N ALA A 751 48.43 -56.49 -1.06
CA ALA A 751 47.62 -57.70 -1.39
C ALA A 751 46.52 -58.11 -0.36
N SER A 752 45.41 -58.80 -0.69
CA SER A 752 44.69 -59.21 -1.94
C SER A 752 43.20 -59.52 -1.57
N GLU A 753 42.28 -60.25 -2.24
CA GLU A 753 42.18 -61.13 -3.45
C GLU A 753 40.67 -61.12 -3.91
N GLU A 754 40.33 -61.12 -5.21
CA GLU A 754 39.72 -62.21 -6.03
C GLU A 754 38.74 -63.23 -5.37
N SER A 755 37.77 -63.85 -6.08
CA SER A 755 36.99 -63.52 -7.31
C SER A 755 35.80 -64.51 -7.48
N ALA A 756 34.81 -64.22 -8.34
CA ALA A 756 33.80 -65.19 -8.82
C ALA A 756 33.08 -64.71 -10.11
N ILE A 757 32.81 -65.62 -11.07
CA ILE A 757 32.16 -65.38 -12.38
C ILE A 757 31.30 -66.60 -12.75
N ASP A 758 30.16 -66.38 -13.43
CA ASP A 758 29.42 -67.35 -14.26
C ASP A 758 28.28 -66.61 -15.03
N MET A 759 27.77 -67.00 -16.20
CA MET A 759 28.19 -68.01 -17.21
C MET A 759 27.56 -67.65 -18.59
N ASP A 760 28.15 -68.13 -19.68
CA ASP A 760 27.65 -68.35 -21.07
C ASP A 760 26.71 -67.37 -21.83
N GLN A 761 27.26 -66.82 -22.94
CA GLN A 761 26.99 -67.21 -24.35
C GLN A 761 25.69 -67.97 -24.74
N VAL A 762 25.10 -67.85 -25.95
CA VAL A 762 25.41 -67.09 -27.20
C VAL A 762 24.07 -66.43 -27.74
N TRP A 763 23.59 -66.32 -29.00
CA TRP A 763 23.93 -66.68 -30.41
C TRP A 763 23.31 -65.66 -31.41
N ASP A 764 23.99 -65.44 -32.54
CA ASP A 764 23.51 -65.16 -33.91
C ASP A 764 22.76 -63.87 -34.37
N GLU A 765 22.76 -63.74 -35.71
CA GLU A 765 22.78 -62.49 -36.47
C GLU A 765 21.47 -62.16 -37.23
N SER A 766 21.40 -60.90 -37.68
CA SER A 766 20.79 -60.35 -38.91
C SER A 766 19.52 -60.98 -39.55
N LEU A 767 18.55 -60.12 -39.91
CA LEU A 767 18.07 -59.96 -41.30
C LEU A 767 16.99 -58.84 -41.41
N TYR A 768 16.79 -58.39 -42.65
CA TYR A 768 15.75 -57.48 -43.20
C TYR A 768 14.56 -57.04 -42.31
N GLY A 769 14.28 -55.73 -42.27
CA GLY A 769 13.11 -55.19 -41.57
C GLY A 769 12.71 -53.74 -41.88
N SER A 770 12.41 -53.40 -43.15
CA SER A 770 11.83 -52.08 -43.48
C SER A 770 10.39 -51.97 -42.97
N SER A 771 10.15 -51.14 -41.94
CA SER A 771 8.78 -50.77 -41.53
C SER A 771 8.71 -49.37 -40.91
N SER A 772 8.18 -48.42 -41.69
CA SER A 772 7.75 -47.13 -41.18
C SER A 772 6.39 -47.25 -40.48
N ARG A 773 6.27 -46.74 -39.25
CA ARG A 773 5.07 -45.99 -38.82
C ARG A 773 5.21 -45.22 -37.51
N LYS A 774 4.93 -43.92 -37.61
CA LYS A 774 4.20 -43.10 -36.62
C LYS A 774 4.75 -43.09 -35.18
N THR A 775 5.91 -42.45 -34.99
CA THR A 775 6.12 -41.63 -33.79
C THR A 775 4.93 -40.68 -33.65
N SER A 776 4.16 -40.81 -32.56
CA SER A 776 2.86 -40.12 -32.46
C SER A 776 3.01 -38.60 -32.61
N TRP A 777 2.27 -38.03 -33.58
CA TRP A 777 2.12 -36.58 -33.75
C TRP A 777 1.75 -35.90 -32.43
N PHE A 778 0.94 -36.57 -31.59
CA PHE A 778 0.56 -36.11 -30.27
C PHE A 778 1.77 -35.92 -29.33
N LYS A 779 2.73 -36.85 -29.30
CA LYS A 779 3.98 -36.66 -28.54
C LYS A 779 4.82 -35.51 -29.12
N SER A 780 4.89 -35.38 -30.44
CA SER A 780 5.63 -34.28 -31.08
C SER A 780 5.03 -32.91 -30.77
N VAL A 781 3.70 -32.74 -30.88
CA VAL A 781 3.05 -31.48 -30.49
C VAL A 781 3.08 -31.25 -28.99
N CYS A 782 2.95 -32.27 -28.13
CA CYS A 782 3.13 -32.10 -26.68
C CYS A 782 4.55 -31.62 -26.33
N VAL A 783 5.60 -32.16 -26.96
CA VAL A 783 6.98 -31.68 -26.77
C VAL A 783 7.15 -30.26 -27.33
N SER A 784 6.56 -29.94 -28.48
CA SER A 784 6.58 -28.58 -29.04
C SER A 784 5.84 -27.55 -28.14
N ILE A 785 4.67 -27.94 -27.59
CA ILE A 785 3.85 -27.16 -26.63
C ILE A 785 4.59 -26.95 -25.31
N THR A 786 5.29 -27.97 -24.82
CA THR A 786 6.09 -27.89 -23.58
C THR A 786 7.51 -27.33 -23.79
N SER A 787 7.93 -27.12 -25.04
CA SER A 787 9.17 -26.42 -25.39
C SER A 787 8.94 -24.92 -25.63
N ASN A 788 7.89 -24.58 -26.40
CA ASN A 788 7.64 -23.21 -26.86
C ASN A 788 7.12 -22.30 -25.73
N TYR A 789 7.94 -21.31 -25.37
CA TYR A 789 7.64 -20.35 -24.30
C TYR A 789 6.34 -19.56 -24.54
N TRP A 790 5.96 -19.25 -25.79
CA TRP A 790 4.68 -18.58 -26.08
C TRP A 790 3.50 -19.43 -25.62
N ILE A 791 3.54 -20.74 -25.87
CA ILE A 791 2.45 -21.64 -25.53
C ILE A 791 2.38 -21.83 -24.01
N LYS A 792 3.53 -21.92 -23.31
CA LYS A 792 3.58 -21.85 -21.84
C LYS A 792 3.01 -20.55 -21.27
N SER A 793 3.36 -19.40 -21.85
CA SER A 793 2.84 -18.09 -21.41
C SER A 793 1.33 -17.98 -21.64
N VAL A 794 0.83 -18.41 -22.80
CA VAL A 794 -0.62 -18.43 -23.09
C VAL A 794 -1.35 -19.37 -22.12
N ILE A 795 -0.89 -20.61 -21.93
CA ILE A 795 -1.49 -21.55 -20.96
C ILE A 795 -1.47 -20.97 -19.55
N CYS A 796 -0.37 -20.35 -19.11
CA CYS A 796 -0.26 -19.71 -17.80
C CYS A 796 -1.25 -18.56 -17.63
N LEU A 797 -1.38 -17.67 -18.64
CA LEU A 797 -2.35 -16.58 -18.63
C LEU A 797 -3.79 -17.09 -18.65
N THR A 798 -4.10 -18.15 -19.42
CA THR A 798 -5.42 -18.80 -19.42
C THR A 798 -5.73 -19.43 -18.06
N VAL A 799 -4.77 -20.11 -17.42
CA VAL A 799 -4.93 -20.69 -16.07
C VAL A 799 -5.12 -19.60 -15.02
N MET A 800 -4.33 -18.52 -15.04
CA MET A 800 -4.54 -17.37 -14.16
C MET A 800 -5.89 -16.69 -14.39
N GLY A 801 -6.35 -16.59 -15.64
CA GLY A 801 -7.69 -16.07 -15.98
C GLY A 801 -8.83 -16.95 -15.47
N ILE A 802 -8.68 -18.28 -15.57
CA ILE A 802 -9.64 -19.24 -14.99
C ILE A 802 -9.66 -19.11 -13.46
N ILE A 803 -8.50 -19.04 -12.80
CA ILE A 803 -8.40 -18.82 -11.35
C ILE A 803 -9.06 -17.50 -10.95
N ASN A 804 -8.76 -16.39 -11.65
CA ASN A 804 -9.40 -15.10 -11.38
C ASN A 804 -10.92 -15.17 -11.54
N ARG A 805 -11.41 -15.83 -12.60
CA ARG A 805 -12.85 -16.05 -12.84
C ARG A 805 -13.54 -16.81 -11.71
N PHE A 806 -12.87 -17.75 -11.04
CA PHE A 806 -13.37 -18.41 -9.83
C PHE A 806 -13.28 -17.50 -8.58
N CYS A 807 -12.18 -16.76 -8.39
CA CYS A 807 -12.02 -15.84 -7.25
C CYS A 807 -13.08 -14.72 -7.27
N VAL A 808 -13.33 -14.13 -8.43
CA VAL A 808 -14.30 -13.03 -8.65
C VAL A 808 -15.76 -13.50 -8.57
N ALA A 809 -16.05 -14.77 -8.87
CA ALA A 809 -17.39 -15.35 -8.73
C ALA A 809 -17.78 -15.73 -7.29
N SER A 810 -16.85 -15.61 -6.33
CA SER A 810 -17.05 -15.90 -4.90
C SER A 810 -17.04 -14.65 -4.03
#